data_AF-A0A7K3S1M9-F1
#
_entry.id   AF-A0A7K3S1M9-F1
#
_cell.length_a   1.000
_cell.length_b   1.000
_cell.length_c   1.000
_cell.angle_alpha   90.00
_cell.angle_beta   90.00
_cell.angle_gamma   90.00
#
_symmetry.space_group_name_H-M   'P 1'
#
loop_
_entity.id
_entity.type
_entity.pdbx_description
1 polymer ?
#
loop_
_entity_poly.entity_id
_entity_poly.type
_entity_poly.pdbx_seq_one_letter_code
_entity_poly.pdbx_strand_id
1 'polypeptide(L)'
;MGRRRSKVFLTLATGLVALAVVLTGAFWPDGSGGSDEAGGNGDRSGEGARAAAAARGASAARTLDSLPGVRLSMVYAPGGGKPVTQAELTVTAEGMATGTLDAPVTGRAAMAWSGDQLYLKGDTDFWAQQGPHYGRDVSSSGHWVAPEKRDGYSMLSSFGVNAGSLNPKSLAALVRQVTADPAVVQEAAGSFQGRKAVAYTARGRTVTLADDAMHPLVAFEVNPADADPIETASWRSPSSSRGIRTAGLVVTGTGRALSDDDRFYNPSVVARPKPVTDAAATAVRAAAAEAKAAAVPPLTSAQQVKASQGPVFTIRDNDAYLCTTKPCSYSFTVTNDGNQPGDATLHVNFPGIPDRVHPLGELAPGESRDVSGTRPNIAGPGQTVRHTDHAWVYSTAVYGPDPEVAQRLHARALAPDDVFVATPLQPRVATLLDLMTKNAPKDDRSTNEKAVEVLRDVNSRGQLPLVMTLAASGRLQNPENLAENLATTDKIGDARVLQQVAHIMKTDPTARVWYDGKYESDDGEAYTSDYTLISTRGGQETRRAAQVKTVESWKRLWTRVGDAVEQLNGEHKMDTARQRQEQEKKRPPEKAPPGFERVAQINLEQSVGRGYHYSRTELEQFLRSKNYAQARHKFCKKNGELGIERLVIVNATGTHQWTDLSTLGVPCRKAER
;
A
#
# COMPACT_ATOMS: atom_id res chain seq x y z
N MET A 1 -59.51 11.88 -46.16
CA MET A 1 -58.92 11.59 -47.48
C MET A 1 -57.69 10.74 -47.22
N GLY A 2 -57.71 9.41 -47.30
CA GLY A 2 -57.99 8.57 -48.47
C GLY A 2 -56.67 7.84 -48.80
N ARG A 3 -56.30 6.80 -48.03
CA ARG A 3 -56.48 5.35 -48.35
C ARG A 3 -55.90 4.93 -49.71
N ARG A 4 -54.96 3.97 -49.68
CA ARG A 4 -55.07 2.58 -50.20
C ARG A 4 -53.72 1.88 -49.95
N ARG A 5 -53.60 0.89 -49.04
CA ARG A 5 -54.08 -0.51 -49.09
C ARG A 5 -53.68 -1.23 -50.38
N SER A 6 -52.85 -2.26 -50.23
CA SER A 6 -53.22 -3.63 -50.62
C SER A 6 -52.62 -4.64 -49.64
N LYS A 7 -53.52 -5.47 -49.10
CA LYS A 7 -53.27 -6.70 -48.34
C LYS A 7 -53.53 -7.88 -49.29
N VAL A 8 -53.18 -9.08 -48.78
CA VAL A 8 -53.80 -10.40 -49.01
C VAL A 8 -53.09 -11.25 -50.08
N PHE A 9 -52.46 -12.36 -49.67
CA PHE A 9 -53.12 -13.68 -49.64
C PHE A 9 -52.47 -14.64 -48.64
N LEU A 10 -53.35 -15.29 -47.87
CA LEU A 10 -53.15 -16.45 -47.01
C LEU A 10 -53.64 -17.66 -47.81
N THR A 11 -52.98 -18.83 -47.75
CA THR A 11 -53.64 -20.16 -47.67
C THR A 11 -52.65 -21.33 -47.57
N LEU A 12 -52.93 -22.21 -46.57
CA LEU A 12 -52.91 -23.70 -46.55
C LEU A 12 -51.60 -24.44 -46.90
N ALA A 13 -51.21 -25.58 -46.32
CA ALA A 13 -51.69 -26.46 -45.24
C ALA A 13 -50.67 -27.60 -45.05
N THR A 14 -50.74 -28.26 -43.87
CA THR A 14 -50.44 -29.69 -43.59
C THR A 14 -49.02 -30.25 -43.72
N GLY A 15 -48.54 -30.90 -42.65
CA GLY A 15 -47.36 -31.77 -42.67
C GLY A 15 -46.90 -32.24 -41.29
N LEU A 16 -47.78 -32.93 -40.56
CA LEU A 16 -47.51 -33.61 -39.29
C LEU A 16 -46.82 -34.95 -39.60
N VAL A 17 -45.57 -35.16 -39.21
CA VAL A 17 -44.99 -36.51 -39.03
C VAL A 17 -44.11 -36.50 -37.79
N ALA A 18 -44.64 -37.13 -36.74
CA ALA A 18 -43.89 -37.63 -35.61
C ALA A 18 -43.11 -38.88 -36.03
N LEU A 19 -41.86 -39.01 -35.61
CA LEU A 19 -41.26 -40.32 -35.43
C LEU A 19 -40.51 -40.34 -34.10
N ALA A 20 -41.13 -41.03 -33.16
CA ALA A 20 -40.52 -41.49 -31.92
C ALA A 20 -39.60 -42.67 -32.22
N VAL A 21 -38.44 -42.71 -31.58
CA VAL A 21 -37.74 -43.97 -31.31
C VAL A 21 -37.55 -44.04 -29.80
N VAL A 22 -38.39 -44.88 -29.19
CA VAL A 22 -38.23 -45.44 -27.86
C VAL A 22 -37.47 -46.75 -28.03
N LEU A 23 -36.38 -46.92 -27.29
CA LEU A 23 -35.91 -48.22 -26.82
C LEU A 23 -35.58 -48.08 -25.33
N THR A 24 -36.56 -48.52 -24.53
CA THR A 24 -36.44 -49.16 -23.21
C THR A 24 -35.19 -50.04 -23.10
N GLY A 25 -34.50 -50.24 -21.98
CA GLY A 25 -34.77 -49.99 -20.57
C GLY A 25 -34.10 -51.12 -19.77
N ALA A 26 -33.58 -50.84 -18.56
CA ALA A 26 -33.43 -51.83 -17.49
C ALA A 26 -33.13 -51.16 -16.13
N PHE A 27 -34.14 -51.20 -15.27
CA PHE A 27 -34.12 -51.37 -13.81
C PHE A 27 -33.42 -50.34 -12.88
N TRP A 28 -34.27 -49.65 -12.10
CA TRP A 28 -34.02 -49.11 -10.75
C TRP A 28 -34.01 -50.26 -9.70
N PRO A 29 -33.53 -50.05 -8.46
CA PRO A 29 -34.40 -49.47 -7.42
C PRO A 29 -33.72 -48.48 -6.45
N ASP A 30 -34.55 -47.61 -5.87
CA ASP A 30 -34.32 -46.93 -4.60
C ASP A 30 -33.96 -47.92 -3.48
N GLY A 31 -33.17 -47.48 -2.51
CA GLY A 31 -32.85 -48.23 -1.29
C GLY A 31 -32.31 -47.34 -0.18
N SER A 32 -33.17 -47.08 0.81
CA SER A 32 -32.85 -46.52 2.12
C SER A 32 -32.07 -47.50 3.01
N GLY A 33 -31.10 -46.99 3.76
CA GLY A 33 -30.64 -47.54 5.07
C GLY A 33 -29.65 -48.70 5.04
N GLY A 34 -28.54 -48.56 5.78
CA GLY A 34 -27.65 -49.67 6.11
C GLY A 34 -26.22 -49.23 6.39
N SER A 35 -25.90 -49.00 7.66
CA SER A 35 -24.56 -49.16 8.22
C SER A 35 -24.10 -50.62 8.03
N ASP A 36 -22.89 -50.84 7.54
CA ASP A 36 -21.88 -51.70 8.17
C ASP A 36 -20.56 -51.68 7.38
N GLU A 37 -19.53 -52.13 8.08
CA GLU A 37 -18.12 -51.77 7.97
C GLU A 37 -17.31 -52.48 6.86
N ALA A 38 -16.19 -51.82 6.55
CA ALA A 38 -14.86 -52.38 6.25
C ALA A 38 -14.64 -53.26 5.00
N GLY A 39 -13.76 -52.75 4.12
CA GLY A 39 -12.95 -53.62 3.26
C GLY A 39 -12.42 -52.97 1.97
N GLY A 40 -11.21 -52.39 2.03
CA GLY A 40 -10.28 -52.31 0.90
C GLY A 40 -10.70 -51.56 -0.38
N ASN A 41 -10.43 -50.26 -0.45
CA ASN A 41 -10.13 -49.54 -1.71
C ASN A 41 -9.56 -48.13 -1.40
N GLY A 42 -8.47 -48.07 -0.66
CA GLY A 42 -7.69 -46.83 -0.52
C GLY A 42 -6.67 -46.75 -1.66
N ASP A 43 -7.09 -46.29 -2.85
CA ASP A 43 -6.20 -45.66 -3.85
C ASP A 43 -6.96 -45.19 -5.11
N ARG A 44 -8.04 -45.88 -5.51
CA ARG A 44 -8.77 -45.57 -6.77
C ARG A 44 -9.58 -44.26 -6.75
N SER A 45 -10.04 -43.79 -5.58
CA SER A 45 -10.79 -42.53 -5.46
C SER A 45 -9.89 -41.30 -5.62
N GLY A 46 -8.63 -41.39 -5.16
CA GLY A 46 -7.63 -40.33 -5.32
C GLY A 46 -7.11 -40.22 -6.75
N GLU A 47 -6.86 -41.36 -7.40
CA GLU A 47 -6.36 -41.40 -8.78
C GLU A 47 -7.40 -40.91 -9.80
N GLY A 48 -8.67 -41.30 -9.65
CA GLY A 48 -9.77 -40.80 -10.48
C GLY A 48 -10.01 -39.29 -10.33
N ALA A 49 -9.92 -38.77 -9.11
CA ALA A 49 -10.04 -37.33 -8.84
C ALA A 49 -8.88 -36.53 -9.46
N ARG A 50 -7.65 -37.06 -9.41
CA ARG A 50 -6.47 -36.45 -10.06
C ARG A 50 -6.58 -36.45 -11.57
N ALA A 51 -7.01 -37.56 -12.18
CA ALA A 51 -7.23 -37.64 -13.63
C ALA A 51 -8.30 -36.64 -14.10
N ALA A 52 -9.38 -36.49 -13.32
CA ALA A 52 -10.41 -35.49 -13.60
C ALA A 52 -9.89 -34.05 -13.49
N ALA A 53 -9.07 -33.74 -12.49
CA ALA A 53 -8.43 -32.42 -12.35
C ALA A 53 -7.57 -32.09 -13.58
N ALA A 54 -6.70 -33.01 -13.98
CA ALA A 54 -5.84 -32.85 -15.15
C ALA A 54 -6.64 -32.66 -16.44
N ALA A 55 -7.73 -33.41 -16.64
CA ALA A 55 -8.60 -33.26 -17.81
C ALA A 55 -9.31 -31.89 -17.85
N ARG A 56 -9.84 -31.43 -16.71
CA ARG A 56 -10.46 -30.10 -16.58
C ARG A 56 -9.45 -28.99 -16.86
N GLY A 57 -8.27 -29.09 -16.27
CA GLY A 57 -7.18 -28.15 -16.50
C GLY A 57 -6.69 -28.12 -17.94
N ALA A 58 -6.60 -29.27 -18.60
CA ALA A 58 -6.25 -29.33 -20.03
C ALA A 58 -7.29 -28.62 -20.92
N SER A 59 -8.58 -28.76 -20.61
CA SER A 59 -9.65 -28.04 -21.33
C SER A 59 -9.58 -26.53 -21.13
N ALA A 60 -9.40 -26.10 -19.88
CA ALA A 60 -9.24 -24.69 -19.50
C ALA A 60 -8.03 -24.06 -20.21
N ALA A 61 -6.90 -24.77 -20.19
CA ALA A 61 -5.66 -24.33 -20.80
C ALA A 61 -5.77 -24.19 -22.32
N ARG A 62 -6.46 -25.10 -23.02
CA ARG A 62 -6.71 -24.95 -24.47
C ARG A 62 -7.48 -23.68 -24.80
N THR A 63 -8.49 -23.36 -24.00
CA THR A 63 -9.31 -22.16 -24.20
C THR A 63 -8.49 -20.89 -23.96
N LEU A 64 -7.67 -20.86 -22.90
CA LEU A 64 -6.77 -19.75 -22.60
C LEU A 64 -5.74 -19.53 -23.71
N ASP A 65 -5.10 -20.60 -24.18
CA ASP A 65 -4.01 -20.55 -25.16
C ASP A 65 -4.47 -19.99 -26.53
N SER A 66 -5.78 -20.06 -26.84
CA SER A 66 -6.35 -19.48 -28.05
C SER A 66 -6.73 -18.00 -27.96
N LEU A 67 -6.61 -17.37 -26.79
CA LEU A 67 -7.03 -15.98 -26.60
C LEU A 67 -6.01 -15.01 -27.19
N PRO A 68 -6.45 -13.91 -27.84
CA PRO A 68 -5.54 -12.87 -28.32
C PRO A 68 -4.92 -12.04 -27.17
N GLY A 69 -5.49 -12.16 -25.98
CA GLY A 69 -5.00 -11.54 -24.76
C GLY A 69 -5.94 -11.78 -23.58
N VAL A 70 -5.54 -11.28 -22.42
CA VAL A 70 -6.32 -11.31 -21.18
C VAL A 70 -6.32 -9.95 -20.51
N ARG A 71 -7.45 -9.56 -19.93
CA ARG A 71 -7.56 -8.47 -18.97
C ARG A 71 -7.48 -9.05 -17.57
N LEU A 72 -6.63 -8.49 -16.73
CA LEU A 72 -6.33 -8.94 -15.38
C LEU A 72 -6.71 -7.84 -14.41
N SER A 73 -7.67 -8.13 -13.53
CA SER A 73 -7.83 -7.39 -12.28
C SER A 73 -6.98 -8.11 -11.24
N MET A 74 -5.91 -7.48 -10.78
CA MET A 74 -4.89 -8.11 -9.96
C MET A 74 -4.51 -7.32 -8.71
N VAL A 75 -4.02 -8.06 -7.73
CA VAL A 75 -3.46 -7.54 -6.49
C VAL A 75 -2.07 -8.15 -6.34
N TYR A 76 -1.07 -7.30 -6.18
CA TYR A 76 0.29 -7.68 -5.87
C TYR A 76 0.64 -7.27 -4.44
N ALA A 77 0.96 -8.28 -3.63
CA ALA A 77 1.45 -8.11 -2.27
C ALA A 77 2.96 -8.40 -2.26
N PRO A 78 3.83 -7.38 -2.13
CA PRO A 78 5.29 -7.57 -2.18
C PRO A 78 5.94 -8.27 -0.99
N GLY A 79 5.19 -8.61 0.06
CA GLY A 79 5.72 -9.08 1.35
C GLY A 79 6.21 -7.95 2.26
N GLY A 80 6.52 -8.26 3.52
CA GLY A 80 7.21 -7.40 4.49
C GLY A 80 6.41 -6.17 4.95
N GLY A 81 5.08 -6.24 4.95
CA GLY A 81 4.22 -5.11 5.36
C GLY A 81 4.20 -3.93 4.38
N LYS A 82 4.85 -4.06 3.22
CA LYS A 82 4.83 -3.06 2.15
C LYS A 82 3.40 -2.85 1.62
N PRO A 83 3.08 -1.66 1.07
CA PRO A 83 1.77 -1.39 0.50
C PRO A 83 1.44 -2.38 -0.63
N VAL A 84 0.19 -2.82 -0.66
CA VAL A 84 -0.35 -3.68 -1.69
C VAL A 84 -0.67 -2.84 -2.93
N THR A 85 -0.28 -3.30 -4.11
CA THR A 85 -0.60 -2.62 -5.37
C THR A 85 -1.73 -3.36 -6.07
N GLN A 86 -2.82 -2.65 -6.33
CA GLN A 86 -3.87 -3.11 -7.23
C GLN A 86 -3.45 -2.76 -8.65
N ALA A 87 -3.75 -3.64 -9.60
CA ALA A 87 -3.50 -3.33 -11.00
C ALA A 87 -4.63 -3.85 -11.89
N GLU A 88 -4.93 -3.06 -12.91
CA GLU A 88 -5.84 -3.42 -14.00
C GLU A 88 -5.01 -3.43 -15.28
N LEU A 89 -4.70 -4.63 -15.76
CA LEU A 89 -3.79 -4.84 -16.89
C LEU A 89 -4.54 -5.47 -18.05
N THR A 90 -4.15 -5.14 -19.28
CA THR A 90 -4.46 -5.97 -20.45
C THR A 90 -3.14 -6.46 -21.03
N VAL A 91 -3.01 -7.77 -21.19
CA VAL A 91 -1.80 -8.47 -21.66
C VAL A 91 -2.15 -9.21 -22.94
N THR A 92 -1.37 -9.01 -24.01
CA THR A 92 -1.58 -9.69 -25.30
C THR A 92 -1.01 -11.10 -25.30
N ALA A 93 -1.34 -11.90 -26.31
CA ALA A 93 -0.75 -13.21 -26.55
C ALA A 93 0.79 -13.19 -26.63
N GLU A 94 1.37 -12.08 -27.12
CA GLU A 94 2.82 -11.90 -27.26
C GLU A 94 3.50 -11.37 -25.98
N GLY A 95 2.75 -11.14 -24.90
CA GLY A 95 3.28 -10.60 -23.65
C GLY A 95 3.52 -9.09 -23.64
N MET A 96 2.93 -8.32 -24.57
CA MET A 96 2.84 -6.87 -24.40
C MET A 96 1.73 -6.55 -23.41
N ALA A 97 1.93 -5.56 -22.54
CA ALA A 97 0.91 -5.19 -21.56
C ALA A 97 0.75 -3.69 -21.44
N THR A 98 -0.46 -3.23 -21.11
CA THR A 98 -0.70 -1.88 -20.63
C THR A 98 -1.77 -1.89 -19.55
N GLY A 99 -1.71 -0.92 -18.65
CA GLY A 99 -2.70 -0.85 -17.58
C GLY A 99 -2.43 0.25 -16.58
N THR A 100 -3.09 0.14 -15.44
CA THR A 100 -2.94 1.07 -14.32
C THR A 100 -2.55 0.33 -13.07
N LEU A 101 -1.67 0.94 -12.27
CA LEU A 101 -1.30 0.55 -10.92
C LEU A 101 -1.94 1.57 -9.97
N ASP A 102 -2.62 1.09 -8.93
CA ASP A 102 -3.19 1.90 -7.86
C ASP A 102 -2.73 1.33 -6.51
N ALA A 103 -2.04 2.16 -5.73
CA ALA A 103 -1.72 1.86 -4.34
C ALA A 103 -2.76 2.56 -3.44
N PRO A 104 -3.38 1.86 -2.47
CA PRO A 104 -4.64 2.23 -1.82
C PRO A 104 -4.66 3.56 -1.02
N VAL A 105 -3.54 4.31 -1.00
CA VAL A 105 -3.42 5.64 -0.39
C VAL A 105 -2.43 6.54 -1.14
N THR A 106 -1.38 5.95 -1.73
CA THR A 106 -0.09 6.60 -2.03
C THR A 106 0.14 6.96 -3.48
N GLY A 107 -0.73 6.65 -4.44
CA GLY A 107 -0.54 7.16 -5.80
C GLY A 107 -0.85 6.16 -6.90
N ARG A 108 -0.93 6.69 -8.11
CA ARG A 108 -1.29 5.96 -9.31
C ARG A 108 -0.20 6.04 -10.36
N ALA A 109 -0.09 4.98 -11.15
CA ALA A 109 0.72 4.97 -12.36
C ALA A 109 -0.02 4.33 -13.52
N ALA A 110 0.16 4.87 -14.71
CA ALA A 110 -0.02 4.08 -15.93
C ALA A 110 1.24 3.22 -16.13
N MET A 111 1.04 2.00 -16.64
CA MET A 111 2.13 1.09 -16.96
C MET A 111 2.01 0.57 -18.39
N ALA A 112 3.16 0.33 -19.02
CA ALA A 112 3.27 -0.37 -20.27
C ALA A 112 4.45 -1.36 -20.22
N TRP A 113 4.32 -2.47 -20.90
CA TRP A 113 5.32 -3.52 -21.00
C TRP A 113 5.53 -3.87 -22.47
N SER A 114 6.78 -3.80 -22.92
CA SER A 114 7.16 -4.13 -24.30
C SER A 114 8.54 -4.79 -24.31
N GLY A 115 8.61 -6.01 -24.87
CA GLY A 115 9.81 -6.84 -24.75
C GLY A 115 10.05 -7.24 -23.29
N ASP A 116 11.22 -6.93 -22.75
CA ASP A 116 11.59 -7.17 -21.35
C ASP A 116 11.65 -5.88 -20.52
N GLN A 117 11.05 -4.79 -21.02
CA GLN A 117 11.11 -3.47 -20.41
C GLN A 117 9.75 -3.02 -19.89
N LEU A 118 9.73 -2.60 -18.62
CA LEU A 118 8.62 -1.86 -18.02
C LEU A 118 8.77 -0.36 -18.31
N TYR A 119 7.66 0.29 -18.61
CA TYR A 119 7.53 1.74 -18.71
C TYR A 119 6.44 2.19 -17.73
N LEU A 120 6.71 3.27 -17.00
CA LEU A 120 5.81 3.80 -15.99
C LEU A 120 5.57 5.29 -16.19
N LYS A 121 4.34 5.71 -15.97
CA LYS A 121 3.94 7.11 -15.89
C LYS A 121 3.17 7.30 -14.59
N GLY A 122 3.93 7.55 -13.52
CA GLY A 122 3.44 7.77 -12.16
C GLY A 122 3.11 9.21 -11.86
N ASP A 123 2.24 9.41 -10.87
CA ASP A 123 2.10 10.68 -10.16
C ASP A 123 3.21 10.86 -9.11
N THR A 124 3.26 12.04 -8.48
CA THR A 124 4.27 12.41 -7.49
C THR A 124 4.30 11.46 -6.31
N ASP A 125 3.13 11.06 -5.79
CA ASP A 125 3.04 10.21 -4.60
C ASP A 125 3.46 8.76 -4.95
N PHE A 126 3.14 8.26 -6.16
CA PHE A 126 3.59 6.96 -6.67
C PHE A 126 5.12 6.88 -6.72
N TRP A 127 5.78 7.90 -7.29
CA TRP A 127 7.24 7.94 -7.37
C TRP A 127 7.88 8.10 -5.99
N ALA A 128 7.27 8.90 -5.11
CA ALA A 128 7.73 9.05 -3.74
C ALA A 128 7.66 7.73 -2.94
N GLN A 129 6.72 6.83 -3.26
CA GLN A 129 6.66 5.49 -2.67
C GLN A 129 7.78 4.56 -3.17
N GLN A 130 8.22 4.70 -4.43
CA GLN A 130 9.26 3.83 -5.00
C GLN A 130 10.68 4.12 -4.49
N GLY A 131 10.84 5.24 -3.77
CA GLY A 131 12.13 5.76 -3.32
C GLY A 131 12.28 7.21 -3.79
N PRO A 132 12.14 8.20 -2.89
CA PRO A 132 12.17 9.63 -3.21
C PRO A 132 13.58 10.15 -3.50
N HIS A 133 14.58 9.28 -3.49
CA HIS A 133 15.95 9.62 -3.84
C HIS A 133 16.13 9.84 -5.34
N TYR A 134 15.09 9.79 -6.20
CA TYR A 134 15.22 9.96 -7.64
C TYR A 134 14.21 10.95 -8.18
N GLY A 135 14.27 12.18 -7.69
CA GLY A 135 13.44 13.29 -8.10
C GLY A 135 13.39 13.66 -9.58
N ARG A 136 14.16 13.05 -10.50
CA ARG A 136 13.78 13.14 -11.92
C ARG A 136 12.54 12.34 -12.22
N ASP A 137 12.30 11.20 -11.56
CA ASP A 137 11.04 10.47 -11.72
C ASP A 137 9.90 11.28 -11.09
N VAL A 138 10.16 11.91 -9.93
CA VAL A 138 9.20 12.82 -9.27
C VAL A 138 8.93 14.09 -10.11
N SER A 139 9.96 14.69 -10.73
CA SER A 139 9.80 15.86 -11.61
C SER A 139 9.31 15.50 -13.01
N SER A 140 9.52 14.25 -13.44
CA SER A 140 8.91 13.64 -14.63
C SER A 140 7.53 13.06 -14.32
N SER A 141 6.92 13.39 -13.18
CA SER A 141 5.52 13.07 -12.87
C SER A 141 4.65 13.46 -14.08
N GLY A 142 3.87 12.51 -14.58
CA GLY A 142 3.09 12.69 -15.82
C GLY A 142 3.82 12.40 -17.15
N HIS A 143 5.09 11.97 -17.13
CA HIS A 143 5.83 11.47 -18.30
C HIS A 143 6.08 9.96 -18.20
N TRP A 144 6.30 9.32 -19.35
CA TRP A 144 6.77 7.93 -19.37
C TRP A 144 8.24 7.88 -18.97
N VAL A 145 8.57 6.99 -18.05
CA VAL A 145 9.92 6.67 -17.60
C VAL A 145 10.18 5.21 -17.94
N ALA A 146 11.40 4.90 -18.38
CA ALA A 146 11.89 3.53 -18.51
C ALA A 146 12.81 3.24 -17.30
N PRO A 147 12.30 2.68 -16.19
CA PRO A 147 13.13 2.48 -15.01
C PRO A 147 14.25 1.49 -15.35
N GLU A 148 15.46 1.76 -14.86
CA GLU A 148 16.61 0.85 -14.97
C GLU A 148 17.00 0.33 -13.58
N LYS A 149 17.42 -0.94 -13.50
CA LYS A 149 17.97 -1.50 -12.26
C LYS A 149 19.30 -0.84 -11.92
N ARG A 150 19.51 -0.55 -10.63
CA ARG A 150 20.75 0.05 -10.09
C ARG A 150 21.24 -0.74 -8.90
N ASP A 151 22.56 -0.79 -8.71
CA ASP A 151 23.14 -1.43 -7.53
C ASP A 151 22.63 -0.75 -6.26
N GLY A 152 22.19 -1.57 -5.29
CA GLY A 152 21.59 -1.09 -4.04
C GLY A 152 20.13 -0.62 -4.15
N TYR A 153 19.46 -0.76 -5.30
CA TYR A 153 18.13 -0.17 -5.51
C TYR A 153 17.09 -1.14 -6.08
N SER A 154 15.90 -1.12 -5.49
CA SER A 154 14.75 -1.97 -5.84
C SER A 154 13.52 -1.12 -6.20
N MET A 155 13.63 -0.24 -7.21
CA MET A 155 12.60 0.76 -7.59
C MET A 155 11.22 0.19 -7.92
N LEU A 156 11.09 -1.12 -8.11
CA LEU A 156 9.80 -1.78 -8.37
C LEU A 156 9.41 -2.75 -7.27
N SER A 157 9.94 -2.60 -6.06
CA SER A 157 9.58 -3.53 -4.99
C SER A 157 8.08 -3.51 -4.68
N SER A 158 7.33 -2.46 -5.05
CA SER A 158 5.87 -2.44 -4.94
C SER A 158 5.12 -3.02 -6.15
N PHE A 159 5.76 -3.27 -7.30
CA PHE A 159 5.18 -3.99 -8.43
C PHE A 159 6.24 -4.88 -9.08
N GLY A 160 6.42 -6.06 -8.51
CA GLY A 160 7.54 -6.96 -8.79
C GLY A 160 7.22 -8.11 -9.74
N VAL A 161 6.24 -7.97 -10.62
CA VAL A 161 5.74 -9.05 -11.51
C VAL A 161 6.06 -8.72 -12.96
N ASN A 162 6.61 -9.68 -13.71
CA ASN A 162 6.82 -9.55 -15.14
C ASN A 162 5.44 -9.56 -15.82
N ALA A 163 4.95 -8.39 -16.25
CA ALA A 163 3.62 -8.29 -16.85
C ALA A 163 3.53 -9.09 -18.17
N GLY A 164 4.64 -9.25 -18.89
CA GLY A 164 4.70 -10.08 -20.09
C GLY A 164 4.55 -11.58 -19.81
N SER A 165 4.90 -12.04 -18.60
CA SER A 165 4.69 -13.41 -18.15
C SER A 165 3.23 -13.74 -17.79
N LEU A 166 2.35 -12.73 -17.75
CA LEU A 166 0.92 -12.89 -17.46
C LEU A 166 0.06 -13.11 -18.72
N ASN A 167 0.70 -13.49 -19.83
CA ASN A 167 0.03 -13.73 -21.11
C ASN A 167 -0.81 -15.03 -21.10
N PRO A 168 -1.75 -15.21 -22.05
CA PRO A 168 -2.62 -16.38 -22.11
C PRO A 168 -1.89 -17.73 -22.12
N LYS A 169 -0.74 -17.83 -22.81
CA LYS A 169 0.07 -19.05 -22.91
C LYS A 169 0.69 -19.43 -21.57
N SER A 170 1.25 -18.46 -20.85
CA SER A 170 1.78 -18.67 -19.50
C SER A 170 0.68 -19.05 -18.51
N LEU A 171 -0.49 -18.40 -18.57
CA LEU A 171 -1.63 -18.79 -17.73
C LEU A 171 -2.14 -20.20 -18.04
N ALA A 172 -2.18 -20.59 -19.32
CA ALA A 172 -2.52 -21.95 -19.73
C ALA A 172 -1.53 -22.99 -19.19
N ALA A 173 -0.22 -22.68 -19.22
CA ALA A 173 0.82 -23.53 -18.64
C ALA A 173 0.70 -23.63 -17.12
N LEU A 174 0.43 -22.52 -16.41
CA LEU A 174 0.16 -22.54 -14.96
C LEU A 174 -1.01 -23.46 -14.62
N VAL A 175 -2.13 -23.35 -15.34
CA VAL A 175 -3.30 -24.20 -15.13
C VAL A 175 -2.96 -25.68 -15.30
N ARG A 176 -2.23 -26.04 -16.36
CA ARG A 176 -1.78 -27.43 -16.58
C ARG A 176 -0.88 -27.91 -15.44
N GLN A 177 0.11 -27.11 -15.04
CA GLN A 177 1.06 -27.47 -13.99
C GLN A 177 0.35 -27.73 -12.65
N VAL A 178 -0.60 -26.88 -12.25
CA VAL A 178 -1.29 -27.03 -10.96
C VAL A 178 -2.27 -28.21 -11.00
N THR A 179 -3.06 -28.33 -12.05
CA THR A 179 -4.13 -29.35 -12.14
C THR A 179 -3.61 -30.76 -12.42
N ALA A 180 -2.44 -30.90 -13.05
CA ALA A 180 -1.80 -32.17 -13.30
C ALA A 180 -0.77 -32.57 -12.22
N ASP A 181 -0.57 -31.75 -11.19
CA ASP A 181 0.38 -32.07 -10.12
C ASP A 181 -0.12 -33.28 -9.31
N PRO A 182 0.73 -34.27 -9.00
CA PRO A 182 0.33 -35.45 -8.21
C PRO A 182 -0.20 -35.12 -6.80
N ALA A 183 0.22 -33.98 -6.23
CA ALA A 183 -0.20 -33.50 -4.92
C ALA A 183 -1.33 -32.46 -4.99
N VAL A 184 -2.02 -32.31 -6.13
CA VAL A 184 -3.11 -31.34 -6.27
C VAL A 184 -4.23 -31.62 -5.27
N VAL A 185 -4.64 -30.58 -4.57
CA VAL A 185 -5.80 -30.56 -3.67
C VAL A 185 -6.93 -29.81 -4.36
N GLN A 186 -8.14 -30.38 -4.30
CA GLN A 186 -9.36 -29.80 -4.88
C GLN A 186 -10.28 -29.33 -3.77
N GLU A 187 -10.72 -28.08 -3.83
CA GLU A 187 -11.62 -27.49 -2.85
C GLU A 187 -12.76 -26.74 -3.54
N ALA A 188 -13.97 -26.83 -2.97
CA ALA A 188 -15.11 -26.07 -3.45
C ALA A 188 -14.80 -24.57 -3.34
N ALA A 189 -14.89 -23.86 -4.48
CA ALA A 189 -14.51 -22.45 -4.54
C ALA A 189 -15.68 -21.48 -4.39
N GLY A 190 -16.89 -21.96 -4.12
CA GLY A 190 -18.07 -21.10 -4.09
C GLY A 190 -18.44 -20.65 -5.50
N SER A 191 -18.88 -19.40 -5.64
CA SER A 191 -19.27 -18.85 -6.93
C SER A 191 -18.48 -17.60 -7.30
N PHE A 192 -17.85 -17.58 -8.47
CA PHE A 192 -17.19 -16.41 -9.05
C PHE A 192 -18.07 -15.83 -10.16
N GLN A 193 -18.49 -14.57 -10.04
CA GLN A 193 -19.38 -13.90 -11.01
C GLN A 193 -20.65 -14.73 -11.31
N GLY A 194 -21.23 -15.35 -10.29
CA GLY A 194 -22.43 -16.19 -10.41
C GLY A 194 -22.18 -17.62 -10.94
N ARG A 195 -20.94 -18.00 -11.25
CA ARG A 195 -20.58 -19.34 -11.72
C ARG A 195 -19.96 -20.14 -10.58
N LYS A 196 -20.44 -21.37 -10.34
CA LYS A 196 -19.77 -22.29 -9.41
C LYS A 196 -18.33 -22.50 -9.86
N ALA A 197 -17.42 -22.67 -8.91
CA ALA A 197 -16.01 -22.85 -9.22
C ALA A 197 -15.34 -23.88 -8.29
N VAL A 198 -14.23 -24.43 -8.75
CA VAL A 198 -13.36 -25.35 -8.01
C VAL A 198 -11.95 -24.78 -7.98
N ALA A 199 -11.34 -24.74 -6.79
CA ALA A 199 -9.96 -24.34 -6.59
C ALA A 199 -9.07 -25.59 -6.61
N TYR A 200 -7.98 -25.50 -7.35
CA TYR A 200 -6.94 -26.50 -7.45
C TYR A 200 -5.66 -25.90 -6.87
N THR A 201 -5.11 -26.54 -5.85
CA THR A 201 -3.93 -26.04 -5.14
C THR A 201 -2.80 -27.08 -5.19
N ALA A 202 -1.63 -26.68 -5.66
CA ALA A 202 -0.43 -27.51 -5.67
C ALA A 202 0.83 -26.63 -5.56
N ARG A 203 1.83 -27.07 -4.79
CA ARG A 203 3.12 -26.36 -4.61
C ARG A 203 2.97 -24.87 -4.25
N GLY A 204 2.00 -24.55 -3.39
CA GLY A 204 1.73 -23.16 -2.96
C GLY A 204 1.10 -22.27 -4.05
N ARG A 205 0.65 -22.86 -5.16
CA ARG A 205 -0.04 -22.17 -6.26
C ARG A 205 -1.50 -22.60 -6.28
N THR A 206 -2.39 -21.66 -6.54
CA THR A 206 -3.83 -21.93 -6.64
C THR A 206 -4.36 -21.44 -7.99
N VAL A 207 -5.08 -22.30 -8.71
CA VAL A 207 -5.91 -21.90 -9.85
C VAL A 207 -7.36 -22.23 -9.57
N THR A 208 -8.26 -21.31 -9.89
CA THR A 208 -9.69 -21.49 -9.70
C THR A 208 -10.37 -21.55 -11.06
N LEU A 209 -11.03 -22.66 -11.36
CA LEU A 209 -11.72 -22.90 -12.61
C LEU A 209 -13.24 -22.88 -12.39
N ALA A 210 -14.00 -22.29 -13.31
CA ALA A 210 -15.44 -22.42 -13.28
C ALA A 210 -15.88 -23.87 -13.53
N ASP A 211 -16.96 -24.29 -12.87
CA ASP A 211 -17.55 -25.62 -12.97
C ASP A 211 -18.62 -25.66 -14.07
N ASP A 212 -18.22 -25.24 -15.27
CA ASP A 212 -19.04 -25.31 -16.48
C ASP A 212 -18.20 -25.72 -17.70
N ALA A 213 -18.85 -25.80 -18.87
CA ALA A 213 -18.21 -26.23 -20.10
C ALA A 213 -16.99 -25.36 -20.43
N MET A 214 -15.87 -26.02 -20.76
CA MET A 214 -14.55 -25.45 -21.00
C MET A 214 -13.76 -25.00 -19.76
N HIS A 215 -14.35 -25.03 -18.57
CA HIS A 215 -13.67 -24.78 -17.29
C HIS A 215 -12.79 -23.52 -17.24
N PRO A 216 -13.26 -22.34 -17.68
CA PRO A 216 -12.40 -21.16 -17.78
C PRO A 216 -11.78 -20.79 -16.43
N LEU A 217 -10.54 -20.32 -16.50
CA LEU A 217 -9.83 -19.76 -15.36
C LEU A 217 -10.51 -18.47 -14.90
N VAL A 218 -10.95 -18.43 -13.64
CA VAL A 218 -11.63 -17.27 -13.05
C VAL A 218 -10.78 -16.53 -12.01
N ALA A 219 -9.77 -17.20 -11.44
CA ALA A 219 -8.77 -16.59 -10.59
C ALA A 219 -7.51 -17.47 -10.51
N PHE A 220 -6.36 -16.87 -10.23
CA PHE A 220 -5.16 -17.58 -9.80
C PHE A 220 -4.45 -16.81 -8.68
N GLU A 221 -3.72 -17.54 -7.85
CA GLU A 221 -2.84 -17.04 -6.80
C GLU A 221 -1.48 -17.75 -6.87
N VAL A 222 -0.40 -16.99 -6.97
CA VAL A 222 0.97 -17.51 -7.07
C VAL A 222 1.97 -16.62 -6.34
N ASN A 223 3.04 -17.23 -5.81
CA ASN A 223 4.26 -16.50 -5.46
C ASN A 223 5.12 -16.34 -6.74
N PRO A 224 5.26 -15.12 -7.31
CA PRO A 224 6.04 -14.92 -8.53
C PRO A 224 7.55 -15.21 -8.37
N ALA A 225 8.06 -15.27 -7.14
CA ALA A 225 9.47 -15.62 -6.88
C ALA A 225 9.78 -17.11 -7.14
N ASP A 226 8.77 -17.98 -6.99
CA ASP A 226 8.90 -19.44 -7.12
C ASP A 226 8.11 -20.00 -8.33
N ALA A 227 7.53 -19.12 -9.15
CA ALA A 227 6.59 -19.50 -10.21
C ALA A 227 7.19 -19.37 -11.61
N ASP A 228 7.61 -20.48 -12.21
CA ASP A 228 7.51 -20.66 -13.67
C ASP A 228 6.06 -21.07 -13.97
N PRO A 229 5.31 -20.43 -14.89
CA PRO A 229 5.74 -19.43 -15.89
C PRO A 229 5.42 -17.96 -15.55
N ILE A 230 4.97 -17.66 -14.32
CA ILE A 230 4.68 -16.28 -13.89
C ILE A 230 5.86 -15.73 -13.11
N GLU A 231 6.71 -15.00 -13.81
CA GLU A 231 7.98 -14.56 -13.28
C GLU A 231 7.84 -13.27 -12.47
N THR A 232 8.74 -13.08 -11.51
CA THR A 232 9.01 -11.73 -11.03
C THR A 232 9.49 -10.85 -12.18
N ALA A 233 9.26 -9.54 -12.08
CA ALA A 233 9.93 -8.53 -12.90
C ALA A 233 11.42 -8.43 -12.53
N SER A 234 12.07 -9.57 -12.26
CA SER A 234 13.50 -9.61 -12.04
C SER A 234 14.16 -9.12 -13.32
N TRP A 235 14.85 -7.99 -13.20
CA TRP A 235 15.56 -7.33 -14.29
C TRP A 235 16.79 -8.12 -14.80
N ARG A 236 16.79 -9.46 -14.71
CA ARG A 236 17.82 -10.33 -15.29
C ARG A 236 17.21 -11.17 -16.40
N SER A 237 17.87 -11.17 -17.56
CA SER A 237 17.73 -12.24 -18.53
C SER A 237 17.95 -13.61 -17.85
N PRO A 238 17.25 -14.67 -18.27
CA PRO A 238 17.44 -16.03 -17.75
C PRO A 238 18.83 -16.63 -18.03
N SER A 239 19.70 -15.92 -18.76
CA SER A 239 21.01 -16.39 -19.18
C SER A 239 22.08 -16.29 -18.08
N SER A 240 21.85 -16.92 -16.94
CA SER A 240 22.94 -17.54 -16.20
C SER A 240 22.37 -18.56 -15.23
N SER A 241 22.67 -19.82 -15.50
CA SER A 241 22.48 -21.02 -14.68
C SER A 241 23.25 -20.99 -13.35
N ARG A 242 23.35 -19.83 -12.69
CA ARG A 242 23.80 -19.70 -11.32
C ARG A 242 22.69 -19.04 -10.53
N GLY A 243 22.18 -19.79 -9.56
CA GLY A 243 21.10 -19.39 -8.67
C GLY A 243 21.22 -17.93 -8.22
N ILE A 244 20.06 -17.30 -8.13
CA ILE A 244 19.84 -15.92 -7.70
C ILE A 244 20.65 -15.67 -6.42
N ARG A 245 21.84 -15.09 -6.57
CA ARG A 245 22.52 -14.38 -5.50
C ARG A 245 21.99 -12.95 -5.55
N THR A 246 20.93 -12.70 -4.80
CA THR A 246 20.62 -11.35 -4.32
C THR A 246 21.79 -10.90 -3.47
N ALA A 247 22.43 -9.81 -3.87
CA ALA A 247 23.47 -9.17 -3.08
C ALA A 247 22.87 -8.77 -1.72
N GLY A 248 23.25 -9.50 -0.66
CA GLY A 248 22.98 -9.11 0.73
C GLY A 248 22.12 -10.03 1.59
N LEU A 249 21.53 -11.12 1.08
CA LEU A 249 20.92 -12.13 1.96
C LEU A 249 21.36 -13.53 1.55
N VAL A 250 22.37 -14.03 2.26
CA VAL A 250 22.69 -15.44 2.29
C VAL A 250 21.52 -16.15 2.98
N VAL A 251 20.59 -16.70 2.21
CA VAL A 251 19.81 -17.85 2.67
C VAL A 251 20.76 -19.03 2.64
N THR A 252 21.63 -19.11 3.66
CA THR A 252 22.31 -20.37 3.95
C THR A 252 21.24 -21.35 4.36
N GLY A 253 20.99 -22.31 3.48
CA GLY A 253 20.41 -23.58 3.87
C GLY A 253 21.29 -24.19 4.97
N THR A 254 20.87 -24.00 6.21
CA THR A 254 21.26 -24.86 7.32
C THR A 254 19.97 -25.23 8.04
N GLY A 255 19.33 -26.30 7.55
CA GLY A 255 18.52 -27.26 8.33
C GLY A 255 17.60 -26.76 9.45
N ARG A 256 17.14 -25.51 9.44
CA ARG A 256 16.14 -24.99 10.37
C ARG A 256 14.79 -25.07 9.69
N ALA A 257 13.84 -25.69 10.37
CA ALA A 257 12.44 -25.66 9.98
C ALA A 257 12.04 -24.20 9.69
N LEU A 258 11.34 -23.99 8.58
CA LEU A 258 10.73 -22.71 8.20
C LEU A 258 10.10 -22.10 9.45
N SER A 259 10.65 -20.97 9.91
CA SER A 259 10.04 -20.27 11.03
C SER A 259 8.70 -19.69 10.55
N ASP A 260 7.77 -19.46 11.48
CA ASP A 260 6.50 -18.81 11.16
C ASP A 260 6.66 -17.41 10.52
N ASP A 261 7.86 -16.81 10.63
CA ASP A 261 8.26 -15.47 10.15
C ASP A 261 8.70 -15.42 8.68
N ASP A 262 9.12 -16.55 8.07
CA ASP A 262 9.57 -16.56 6.67
C ASP A 262 8.41 -16.36 5.67
N ARG A 263 7.16 -16.57 6.12
CA ARG A 263 5.95 -16.34 5.30
C ARG A 263 5.70 -14.87 4.97
N PHE A 264 6.27 -13.94 5.74
CA PHE A 264 6.12 -12.51 5.50
C PHE A 264 6.98 -12.02 4.35
N TYR A 265 8.01 -12.77 3.93
CA TYR A 265 8.95 -12.33 2.91
C TYR A 265 8.54 -12.72 1.48
N ASN A 266 7.52 -13.56 1.32
CA ASN A 266 7.13 -14.06 0.00
C ASN A 266 6.14 -13.11 -0.69
N PRO A 267 6.46 -12.62 -1.89
CA PRO A 267 5.51 -11.84 -2.67
C PRO A 267 4.36 -12.73 -3.15
N SER A 268 3.26 -12.10 -3.55
CA SER A 268 2.14 -12.79 -4.16
C SER A 268 1.42 -11.96 -5.18
N VAL A 269 0.93 -12.67 -6.18
CA VAL A 269 0.01 -12.17 -7.18
C VAL A 269 -1.27 -12.95 -7.07
N VAL A 270 -2.37 -12.22 -6.95
CA VAL A 270 -3.69 -12.77 -7.23
C VAL A 270 -4.32 -11.99 -8.35
N ALA A 271 -4.80 -12.68 -9.39
CA ALA A 271 -5.46 -12.02 -10.49
C ALA A 271 -6.68 -12.78 -11.00
N ARG A 272 -7.59 -12.02 -11.61
CA ARG A 272 -8.84 -12.49 -12.21
C ARG A 272 -8.79 -12.23 -13.71
N PRO A 273 -8.48 -13.25 -14.53
CA PRO A 273 -8.41 -13.08 -15.96
C PRO A 273 -9.79 -13.02 -16.61
N LYS A 274 -9.90 -12.19 -17.66
CA LYS A 274 -11.03 -12.14 -18.59
C LYS A 274 -10.50 -12.11 -20.02
N PRO A 275 -11.08 -12.87 -20.96
CA PRO A 275 -10.74 -12.75 -22.37
C PRO A 275 -10.90 -11.32 -22.90
N VAL A 276 -10.05 -10.93 -23.85
CA VAL A 276 -10.21 -9.68 -24.59
C VAL A 276 -10.36 -9.95 -26.09
N THR A 277 -10.82 -8.94 -26.83
CA THR A 277 -10.96 -9.00 -28.29
C THR A 277 -9.64 -8.67 -28.99
N ASP A 278 -9.52 -9.04 -30.27
CA ASP A 278 -8.36 -8.67 -31.10
C ASP A 278 -8.15 -7.14 -31.21
N ALA A 279 -9.25 -6.39 -31.25
CA ALA A 279 -9.21 -4.93 -31.25
C ALA A 279 -8.57 -4.38 -29.96
N ALA A 280 -8.93 -4.94 -28.80
CA ALA A 280 -8.32 -4.58 -27.53
C ALA A 280 -6.83 -4.97 -27.47
N ALA A 281 -6.47 -6.17 -27.95
CA ALA A 281 -5.07 -6.59 -28.02
C ALA A 281 -4.25 -5.67 -28.94
N THR A 282 -4.80 -5.25 -30.09
CA THR A 282 -4.14 -4.32 -31.02
C THR A 282 -3.91 -2.94 -30.39
N ALA A 283 -4.88 -2.43 -29.63
CA ALA A 283 -4.73 -1.18 -28.90
C ALA A 283 -3.59 -1.25 -27.85
N VAL A 284 -3.45 -2.37 -27.15
CA VAL A 284 -2.34 -2.59 -26.20
C VAL A 284 -0.98 -2.53 -26.90
N ARG A 285 -0.83 -3.17 -28.07
CA ARG A 285 0.43 -3.12 -28.83
C ARG A 285 0.80 -1.68 -29.22
N ALA A 286 -0.17 -0.90 -29.70
CA ALA A 286 0.04 0.50 -30.06
C ALA A 286 0.43 1.36 -28.85
N ALA A 287 -0.30 1.24 -27.74
CA ALA A 287 -0.04 2.00 -26.53
C ALA A 287 1.32 1.64 -25.87
N ALA A 288 1.71 0.35 -25.90
CA ALA A 288 3.02 -0.07 -25.43
C ALA A 288 4.17 0.49 -26.28
N ALA A 289 3.98 0.57 -27.60
CA ALA A 289 4.95 1.19 -28.51
C ALA A 289 5.07 2.71 -28.27
N GLU A 290 3.95 3.41 -28.05
CA GLU A 290 3.93 4.84 -27.72
C GLU A 290 4.66 5.12 -26.40
N ALA A 291 4.36 4.35 -25.34
CA ALA A 291 5.03 4.48 -24.06
C ALA A 291 6.55 4.30 -24.17
N LYS A 292 7.00 3.31 -24.95
CA LYS A 292 8.41 3.08 -25.25
C LYS A 292 9.06 4.27 -25.97
N ALA A 293 8.37 4.84 -26.97
CA ALA A 293 8.89 5.97 -27.75
C ALA A 293 8.95 7.27 -26.95
N ALA A 294 8.00 7.48 -26.04
CA ALA A 294 7.88 8.68 -25.21
C ALA A 294 8.66 8.62 -23.89
N ALA A 295 9.31 7.49 -23.59
CA ALA A 295 10.00 7.30 -22.32
C ALA A 295 11.25 8.16 -22.21
N VAL A 296 11.37 8.89 -21.10
CA VAL A 296 12.61 9.59 -20.74
C VAL A 296 13.55 8.66 -19.96
N PRO A 297 14.87 8.72 -20.20
CA PRO A 297 15.82 7.93 -19.43
C PRO A 297 15.93 8.45 -17.99
N PRO A 298 16.06 7.55 -17.00
CA PRO A 298 16.19 7.94 -15.60
C PRO A 298 17.63 8.44 -15.31
N LEU A 299 17.85 9.21 -14.24
CA LEU A 299 19.20 9.76 -13.92
C LEU A 299 20.12 8.75 -13.26
N THR A 300 21.35 8.61 -13.74
CA THR A 300 22.24 7.48 -13.41
C THR A 300 22.94 7.50 -12.03
N SER A 301 22.88 8.59 -11.23
CA SER A 301 23.55 8.63 -9.91
C SER A 301 22.87 9.54 -8.89
N ALA A 302 23.05 9.25 -7.58
CA ALA A 302 22.50 10.02 -6.45
C ALA A 302 22.96 11.50 -6.40
N GLN A 303 24.17 11.81 -6.86
CA GLN A 303 24.68 13.19 -6.94
C GLN A 303 24.08 13.96 -8.12
N GLN A 304 24.01 13.35 -9.32
CA GLN A 304 23.31 13.96 -10.46
C GLN A 304 21.85 14.21 -10.12
N VAL A 305 21.25 13.27 -9.41
CA VAL A 305 19.93 13.33 -8.82
C VAL A 305 19.80 14.54 -7.89
N LYS A 306 20.63 14.68 -6.84
CA LYS A 306 20.54 15.84 -5.94
C LYS A 306 20.68 17.17 -6.68
N ALA A 307 21.64 17.27 -7.61
CA ALA A 307 21.85 18.48 -8.42
C ALA A 307 20.73 18.72 -9.45
N SER A 308 19.98 17.68 -9.82
CA SER A 308 18.94 17.75 -10.85
C SER A 308 17.51 18.03 -10.34
N GLN A 309 17.36 18.28 -9.04
CA GLN A 309 16.06 18.11 -8.38
C GLN A 309 15.38 19.37 -7.92
N GLY A 310 16.04 20.51 -7.94
CA GLY A 310 15.51 21.76 -7.44
C GLY A 310 16.60 22.80 -7.27
N PRO A 311 16.29 23.96 -6.70
CA PRO A 311 17.31 24.90 -6.28
C PRO A 311 18.16 24.31 -5.16
N VAL A 312 19.46 24.61 -5.17
CA VAL A 312 20.40 24.26 -4.12
C VAL A 312 21.21 25.50 -3.81
N PHE A 313 21.09 26.05 -2.60
CA PHE A 313 21.73 27.32 -2.27
C PHE A 313 23.01 27.13 -1.46
N THR A 314 24.11 27.63 -1.99
CA THR A 314 25.39 27.72 -1.27
C THR A 314 25.65 29.16 -0.87
N ILE A 315 26.09 29.35 0.38
CA ILE A 315 26.49 30.65 0.91
C ILE A 315 28.02 30.67 1.00
N ARG A 316 28.62 31.70 0.45
CA ARG A 316 30.04 32.02 0.63
C ARG A 316 30.15 33.30 1.43
N ASP A 317 30.88 33.26 2.54
CA ASP A 317 31.35 34.46 3.22
C ASP A 317 32.55 35.03 2.47
N ASN A 318 32.45 36.29 2.05
CA ASN A 318 33.48 36.99 1.30
C ASN A 318 34.43 37.77 2.22
N ASP A 319 34.09 37.94 3.50
CA ASP A 319 34.87 38.71 4.45
C ASP A 319 35.71 37.79 5.35
N ALA A 320 37.03 37.98 5.33
CA ALA A 320 37.95 37.18 6.12
C ALA A 320 37.98 37.63 7.59
N TYR A 321 37.07 37.14 8.45
CA TYR A 321 37.07 37.05 9.94
C TYR A 321 37.54 38.24 10.82
N LEU A 322 38.11 39.31 10.28
CA LEU A 322 38.79 40.41 10.97
C LEU A 322 38.05 41.72 10.71
N CYS A 323 37.26 42.15 11.69
CA CYS A 323 36.69 43.49 11.69
C CYS A 323 37.62 44.48 12.42
N THR A 324 38.07 45.51 11.70
CA THR A 324 38.89 46.60 12.25
C THR A 324 38.19 47.96 12.17
N THR A 325 37.02 48.05 11.54
CA THR A 325 36.24 49.29 11.33
C THR A 325 35.04 49.39 12.28
N LYS A 326 34.53 50.59 12.53
CA LYS A 326 33.28 50.83 13.25
C LYS A 326 32.34 51.67 12.35
N PRO A 327 31.28 51.09 11.75
CA PRO A 327 30.81 49.70 11.87
C PRO A 327 31.64 48.66 11.06
N CYS A 328 31.44 47.38 11.35
CA CYS A 328 32.00 46.24 10.62
C CYS A 328 31.18 45.95 9.36
N SER A 329 31.82 45.83 8.19
CA SER A 329 31.15 45.26 7.00
C SER A 329 30.98 43.75 7.12
N TYR A 330 29.93 43.22 6.49
CA TYR A 330 29.81 41.82 6.13
C TYR A 330 29.48 41.73 4.63
N SER A 331 29.87 40.64 3.99
CA SER A 331 29.55 40.33 2.59
C SER A 331 29.36 38.83 2.40
N PHE A 332 28.22 38.45 1.83
CA PHE A 332 27.88 37.08 1.47
C PHE A 332 27.53 36.99 0.00
N THR A 333 27.93 35.91 -0.65
CA THR A 333 27.42 35.51 -1.97
C THR A 333 26.53 34.29 -1.80
N VAL A 334 25.31 34.35 -2.30
CA VAL A 334 24.41 33.20 -2.40
C VAL A 334 24.35 32.74 -3.85
N THR A 335 24.63 31.46 -4.10
CA THR A 335 24.60 30.86 -5.43
C THR A 335 23.56 29.74 -5.47
N ASN A 336 22.77 29.68 -6.56
CA ASN A 336 21.94 28.51 -6.85
C ASN A 336 22.74 27.48 -7.65
N ASP A 337 23.30 26.49 -6.98
CA ASP A 337 24.04 25.36 -7.58
C ASP A 337 23.11 24.25 -8.11
N GLY A 338 21.79 24.42 -7.96
CA GLY A 338 20.77 23.50 -8.46
C GLY A 338 20.51 23.66 -9.95
N ASN A 339 19.62 22.84 -10.49
CA ASN A 339 19.21 22.88 -11.91
C ASN A 339 17.81 23.45 -12.14
N GLN A 340 17.14 23.91 -11.09
CA GLN A 340 15.87 24.62 -11.18
C GLN A 340 16.02 26.01 -10.59
N PRO A 341 15.27 27.00 -11.10
CA PRO A 341 15.16 28.29 -10.44
C PRO A 341 14.51 28.12 -9.06
N GLY A 342 14.81 29.03 -8.15
CA GLY A 342 14.18 29.06 -6.83
C GLY A 342 14.25 30.44 -6.20
N ASP A 343 13.19 30.80 -5.48
CA ASP A 343 13.21 31.98 -4.63
C ASP A 343 14.23 31.80 -3.50
N ALA A 344 15.01 32.83 -3.24
CA ALA A 344 16.01 32.84 -2.20
C ALA A 344 15.87 34.08 -1.33
N THR A 345 15.90 33.86 -0.02
CA THR A 345 15.99 34.93 0.98
C THR A 345 17.12 34.58 1.95
N LEU A 346 18.14 35.42 2.00
CA LEU A 346 19.26 35.24 2.92
C LEU A 346 18.88 35.81 4.29
N HIS A 347 18.99 34.97 5.32
CA HIS A 347 18.89 35.35 6.71
C HIS A 347 20.29 35.41 7.30
N VAL A 348 20.61 36.53 7.95
CA VAL A 348 21.90 36.74 8.61
C VAL A 348 21.66 37.07 10.08
N ASN A 349 22.26 36.29 10.96
CA ASN A 349 22.21 36.43 12.40
C ASN A 349 23.62 36.76 12.93
N PHE A 350 23.68 37.78 13.79
CA PHE A 350 24.87 38.14 14.53
C PHE A 350 24.58 38.10 16.04
N PRO A 351 25.50 37.61 16.88
CA PRO A 351 25.31 37.58 18.33
C PRO A 351 24.87 38.94 18.90
N GLY A 352 23.74 38.95 19.61
CA GLY A 352 23.18 40.15 20.24
C GLY A 352 22.49 41.13 19.30
N ILE A 353 22.30 40.78 18.02
CA ILE A 353 21.61 41.59 17.01
C ILE A 353 20.43 40.79 16.47
N PRO A 354 19.24 41.40 16.28
CA PRO A 354 18.12 40.74 15.61
C PRO A 354 18.50 40.25 14.20
N ASP A 355 17.92 39.12 13.79
CA ASP A 355 18.05 38.56 12.45
C ASP A 355 17.74 39.59 11.37
N ARG A 356 18.58 39.63 10.33
CA ARG A 356 18.38 40.48 9.15
C ARG A 356 18.02 39.62 7.95
N VAL A 357 17.02 40.09 7.21
CA VAL A 357 16.43 39.39 6.07
C VAL A 357 16.79 40.15 4.79
N HIS A 358 17.35 39.44 3.82
CA HIS A 358 17.75 39.97 2.52
C HIS A 358 17.06 39.17 1.40
N PRO A 359 15.92 39.65 0.88
CA PRO A 359 15.26 39.03 -0.26
C PRO A 359 16.16 39.11 -1.50
N LEU A 360 16.49 37.96 -2.09
CA LEU A 360 17.33 37.89 -3.30
C LEU A 360 16.48 37.76 -4.56
N GLY A 361 15.22 37.36 -4.42
CA GLY A 361 14.34 37.04 -5.53
C GLY A 361 14.58 35.61 -6.02
N GLU A 362 14.06 35.31 -7.21
CA GLU A 362 14.34 34.05 -7.89
C GLU A 362 15.77 34.05 -8.45
N LEU A 363 16.53 32.99 -8.17
CA LEU A 363 17.87 32.75 -8.71
C LEU A 363 17.80 31.61 -9.73
N ALA A 364 18.21 31.86 -10.97
CA ALA A 364 18.34 30.82 -11.98
C ALA A 364 19.50 29.85 -11.64
N PRO A 365 19.54 28.65 -12.25
CA PRO A 365 20.69 27.74 -12.13
C PRO A 365 22.02 28.41 -12.46
N GLY A 366 22.98 28.35 -11.53
CA GLY A 366 24.29 28.99 -11.62
C GLY A 366 24.31 30.50 -11.36
N GLU A 367 23.15 31.13 -11.09
CA GLU A 367 23.09 32.55 -10.72
C GLU A 367 23.58 32.74 -9.28
N SER A 368 24.38 33.78 -9.08
CA SER A 368 24.83 34.25 -7.77
C SER A 368 24.33 35.65 -7.50
N ARG A 369 24.00 35.96 -6.24
CA ARG A 369 23.76 37.33 -5.77
C ARG A 369 24.56 37.65 -4.53
N ASP A 370 25.13 38.84 -4.55
CA ASP A 370 25.90 39.37 -3.43
C ASP A 370 25.00 40.21 -2.51
N VAL A 371 25.21 40.02 -1.22
CA VAL A 371 24.61 40.81 -0.15
C VAL A 371 25.73 41.39 0.68
N SER A 372 25.67 42.68 0.94
CA SER A 372 26.57 43.36 1.85
C SER A 372 25.81 44.26 2.81
N GLY A 373 26.36 44.46 4.00
CA GLY A 373 25.81 45.39 4.96
C GLY A 373 26.80 45.69 6.08
N THR A 374 26.29 46.31 7.15
CA THR A 374 27.12 46.70 8.29
C THR A 374 26.53 46.24 9.62
N ARG A 375 27.40 45.90 10.59
CA ARG A 375 27.05 45.55 11.97
C ARG A 375 27.91 46.33 12.99
N PRO A 376 27.41 46.58 14.21
CA PRO A 376 28.20 47.19 15.27
C PRO A 376 29.50 46.43 15.53
N ASN A 377 30.58 47.17 15.71
CA ASN A 377 31.81 46.63 16.26
C ASN A 377 31.69 46.61 17.79
N ILE A 378 31.63 45.42 18.38
CA ILE A 378 31.57 45.22 19.84
C ILE A 378 32.94 45.36 20.53
N ALA A 379 34.03 45.48 19.76
CA ALA A 379 35.36 45.78 20.25
C ALA A 379 35.49 47.24 20.71
N GLY A 380 36.33 47.48 21.72
CA GLY A 380 36.79 48.82 22.05
C GLY A 380 37.60 49.46 20.88
N PRO A 381 37.78 50.80 20.86
CA PRO A 381 38.55 51.48 19.82
C PRO A 381 39.95 50.86 19.64
N GLY A 382 40.32 50.50 18.41
CA GLY A 382 41.65 49.94 18.09
C GLY A 382 41.83 48.45 18.40
N GLN A 383 40.80 47.76 18.88
CA GLN A 383 40.85 46.31 19.13
C GLN A 383 40.27 45.50 17.98
N THR A 384 40.83 44.31 17.78
CA THR A 384 40.33 43.30 16.83
C THR A 384 39.45 42.32 17.57
N VAL A 385 38.27 42.01 17.02
CA VAL A 385 37.39 40.97 17.55
C VAL A 385 37.14 39.92 16.46
N ARG A 386 37.15 38.65 16.88
CA ARG A 386 36.69 37.54 16.05
C ARG A 386 35.17 37.53 16.09
N HIS A 387 34.54 37.72 14.94
CA HIS A 387 33.09 37.62 14.81
C HIS A 387 32.70 36.23 14.30
N THR A 388 31.57 35.74 14.80
CA THR A 388 30.89 34.58 14.25
C THR A 388 29.61 35.10 13.61
N ASP A 389 29.54 34.99 12.28
CA ASP A 389 28.36 35.35 11.53
C ASP A 389 27.63 34.06 11.15
N HIS A 390 26.32 34.01 11.41
CA HIS A 390 25.48 32.87 11.07
C HIS A 390 24.59 33.26 9.90
N ALA A 391 24.59 32.46 8.84
CA ALA A 391 23.80 32.74 7.65
C ALA A 391 23.09 31.47 7.17
N TRP A 392 21.87 31.63 6.66
CA TRP A 392 21.10 30.55 6.04
C TRP A 392 20.15 31.11 4.98
N VAL A 393 19.73 30.25 4.04
CA VAL A 393 18.83 30.64 2.95
C VAL A 393 17.46 30.01 3.16
N TYR A 394 16.43 30.83 3.16
CA TYR A 394 15.05 30.41 3.00
C TYR A 394 14.68 30.35 1.52
N SER A 395 13.94 29.30 1.15
CA SER A 395 13.32 29.11 -0.16
C SER A 395 12.01 28.37 0.00
N THR A 396 10.96 28.85 -0.67
CA THR A 396 9.65 28.18 -0.66
C THR A 396 9.72 26.78 -1.27
N ALA A 397 10.63 26.57 -2.24
CA ALA A 397 10.85 25.27 -2.88
C ALA A 397 11.47 24.23 -1.93
N VAL A 398 12.16 24.67 -0.86
CA VAL A 398 12.83 23.79 0.10
C VAL A 398 12.02 23.63 1.38
N TYR A 399 11.53 24.73 1.95
CA TYR A 399 10.87 24.74 3.26
C TYR A 399 9.34 24.89 3.18
N GLY A 400 8.79 25.14 2.00
CA GLY A 400 7.38 25.46 1.82
C GLY A 400 7.07 26.94 2.05
N PRO A 401 5.78 27.33 1.92
CA PRO A 401 5.37 28.74 1.91
C PRO A 401 5.44 29.44 3.26
N ASP A 402 5.65 28.70 4.36
CA ASP A 402 5.73 29.26 5.71
C ASP A 402 7.19 29.47 6.14
N PRO A 403 7.71 30.71 6.19
CA PRO A 403 9.08 30.98 6.62
C PRO A 403 9.31 30.70 8.12
N GLU A 404 8.28 30.66 8.95
CA GLU A 404 8.43 30.34 10.37
C GLU A 404 8.82 28.88 10.58
N VAL A 405 8.32 27.97 9.74
CA VAL A 405 8.76 26.56 9.71
C VAL A 405 10.27 26.50 9.50
N ALA A 406 10.79 27.22 8.49
CA ALA A 406 12.21 27.24 8.19
C ALA A 406 13.04 27.80 9.36
N GLN A 407 12.59 28.89 9.97
CA GLN A 407 13.25 29.49 11.15
C GLN A 407 13.28 28.52 12.35
N ARG A 408 12.17 27.83 12.64
CA ARG A 408 12.07 26.85 13.73
C ARG A 408 12.96 25.64 13.51
N LEU A 409 13.07 25.16 12.28
CA LEU A 409 13.97 24.05 11.91
C LEU A 409 15.44 24.48 11.98
N HIS A 410 15.77 25.65 11.42
CA HIS A 410 17.13 26.17 11.47
C HIS A 410 17.60 26.39 12.90
N ALA A 411 16.75 26.94 13.77
CA ALA A 411 17.05 27.12 15.20
C ALA A 411 17.30 25.79 15.95
N ARG A 412 16.91 24.65 15.37
CA ARG A 412 17.10 23.29 15.88
C ARG A 412 18.21 22.53 15.14
N ALA A 413 18.92 23.19 14.21
CA ALA A 413 19.88 22.59 13.30
C ALA A 413 19.29 21.42 12.48
N LEU A 414 18.04 21.56 12.04
CA LEU A 414 17.35 20.61 11.18
C LEU A 414 17.15 21.18 9.77
N ALA A 415 17.26 20.32 8.77
CA ALA A 415 16.96 20.64 7.38
C ALA A 415 16.21 19.48 6.69
N PRO A 416 15.36 19.75 5.69
CA PRO A 416 14.71 18.69 4.91
C PRO A 416 15.69 17.72 4.26
N ASP A 417 16.89 18.21 3.93
CA ASP A 417 17.99 17.43 3.37
C ASP A 417 18.50 16.31 4.29
N ASP A 418 18.20 16.38 5.59
CA ASP A 418 18.57 15.34 6.55
C ASP A 418 17.86 14.01 6.24
N VAL A 419 16.68 14.02 5.60
CA VAL A 419 15.91 12.79 5.25
C VAL A 419 16.30 12.25 3.84
N PHE A 420 17.16 12.97 3.12
CA PHE A 420 17.60 12.68 1.74
C PHE A 420 16.41 12.49 0.78
N VAL A 421 15.62 13.53 0.53
CA VAL A 421 14.47 13.48 -0.41
C VAL A 421 14.64 14.48 -1.56
N ALA A 422 14.01 14.21 -2.70
CA ALA A 422 13.96 15.15 -3.81
C ALA A 422 13.23 16.46 -3.48
N THR A 423 13.60 17.57 -4.11
CA THR A 423 13.06 18.92 -3.82
C THR A 423 11.54 19.05 -3.94
N PRO A 424 10.82 18.42 -4.90
CA PRO A 424 9.36 18.47 -4.88
C PRO A 424 8.71 17.94 -3.59
N LEU A 425 9.47 17.19 -2.78
CA LEU A 425 9.05 16.63 -1.50
C LEU A 425 9.66 17.34 -0.28
N GLN A 426 10.73 18.14 -0.46
CA GLN A 426 11.42 18.84 0.64
C GLN A 426 10.46 19.73 1.47
N PRO A 427 9.54 20.53 0.88
CA PRO A 427 8.58 21.33 1.66
C PRO A 427 7.73 20.49 2.61
N ARG A 428 7.27 19.32 2.15
CA ARG A 428 6.44 18.42 2.96
C ARG A 428 7.25 17.77 4.08
N VAL A 429 8.52 17.44 3.82
CA VAL A 429 9.45 16.95 4.86
C VAL A 429 9.76 18.03 5.88
N ALA A 430 9.93 19.29 5.47
CA ALA A 430 10.08 20.43 6.38
C ALA A 430 8.90 20.51 7.34
N THR A 431 7.67 20.45 6.82
CA THR A 431 6.46 20.44 7.65
C THR A 431 6.42 19.26 8.62
N LEU A 432 6.84 18.07 8.18
CA LEU A 432 6.87 16.88 9.05
C LEU A 432 7.89 17.01 10.19
N LEU A 433 9.11 17.46 9.87
CA LEU A 433 10.14 17.72 10.88
C LEU A 433 9.67 18.76 11.89
N ASP A 434 9.04 19.85 11.44
CA ASP A 434 8.51 20.88 12.34
C ASP A 434 7.37 20.33 13.20
N LEU A 435 6.42 19.58 12.62
CA LEU A 435 5.32 18.97 13.39
C LEU A 435 5.81 18.04 14.51
N MET A 436 6.87 17.26 14.24
CA MET A 436 7.46 16.33 15.21
C MET A 436 8.29 17.02 16.30
N THR A 437 8.83 18.22 16.04
CA THR A 437 9.86 18.84 16.91
C THR A 437 9.46 20.20 17.47
N LYS A 438 8.38 20.83 16.97
CA LYS A 438 8.00 22.21 17.33
C LYS A 438 7.80 22.46 18.81
N ASN A 439 7.36 21.44 19.55
CA ASN A 439 7.10 21.52 21.00
C ASN A 439 8.33 21.15 21.85
N ALA A 440 9.39 20.62 21.24
CA ALA A 440 10.63 20.29 21.94
C ALA A 440 11.49 21.55 22.15
N PRO A 441 12.30 21.60 23.24
CA PRO A 441 13.34 22.60 23.42
C PRO A 441 14.26 22.68 22.19
N LYS A 442 14.78 23.87 21.88
CA LYS A 442 15.58 24.10 20.67
C LYS A 442 16.88 23.27 20.65
N ASP A 443 17.40 22.93 21.82
CA ASP A 443 18.64 22.19 22.06
C ASP A 443 18.42 20.69 22.30
N ASP A 444 17.18 20.18 22.20
CA ASP A 444 16.86 18.77 22.36
C ASP A 444 17.29 17.96 21.12
N ARG A 445 18.58 17.62 21.08
CA ARG A 445 19.18 16.81 20.01
C ARG A 445 18.55 15.43 19.90
N SER A 446 18.14 14.82 21.02
CA SER A 446 17.58 13.47 21.00
C SER A 446 16.25 13.42 20.24
N THR A 447 15.38 14.41 20.45
CA THR A 447 14.11 14.50 19.72
C THR A 447 14.33 14.79 18.23
N ASN A 448 15.30 15.66 17.90
CA ASN A 448 15.65 15.99 16.53
C ASN A 448 16.21 14.79 15.76
N GLU A 449 17.19 14.08 16.34
CA GLU A 449 17.80 12.88 15.74
C GLU A 449 16.76 11.78 15.52
N LYS A 450 15.89 11.54 16.51
CA LYS A 450 14.78 10.57 16.41
C LYS A 450 13.81 10.91 15.28
N ALA A 451 13.44 12.18 15.12
CA ALA A 451 12.55 12.61 14.03
C ALA A 451 13.18 12.35 12.65
N VAL A 452 14.47 12.67 12.49
CA VAL A 452 15.22 12.40 11.25
C VAL A 452 15.34 10.91 10.97
N GLU A 453 15.75 10.12 11.96
CA GLU A 453 15.92 8.66 11.83
C GLU A 453 14.59 7.99 11.42
N VAL A 454 13.50 8.31 12.12
CA VAL A 454 12.19 7.74 11.83
C VAL A 454 11.71 8.11 10.43
N LEU A 455 11.92 9.35 9.98
CA LEU A 455 11.57 9.75 8.62
C LEU A 455 12.44 9.05 7.56
N ARG A 456 13.74 8.82 7.84
CA ARG A 456 14.62 8.00 6.97
C ARG A 456 14.13 6.56 6.90
N ASP A 457 13.69 5.98 8.01
CA ASP A 457 13.18 4.61 8.05
C ASP A 457 11.84 4.47 7.32
N VAL A 458 10.90 5.37 7.59
CA VAL A 458 9.62 5.49 6.84
C VAL A 458 9.89 5.64 5.34
N ASN A 459 10.87 6.47 4.99
CA ASN A 459 11.28 6.67 3.62
C ASN A 459 11.81 5.38 2.97
N SER A 460 12.75 4.70 3.62
CA SER A 460 13.32 3.43 3.13
C SER A 460 12.27 2.33 2.93
N ARG A 461 11.18 2.38 3.70
CA ARG A 461 10.03 1.45 3.63
C ARG A 461 8.99 1.86 2.57
N GLY A 462 9.17 2.98 1.89
CA GLY A 462 8.21 3.52 0.89
C GLY A 462 6.93 4.08 1.51
N GLN A 463 6.94 4.40 2.81
CA GLN A 463 5.77 4.89 3.54
C GLN A 463 5.70 6.42 3.61
N LEU A 464 6.71 7.13 3.11
CA LEU A 464 6.77 8.59 3.17
C LEU A 464 5.52 9.30 2.61
N PRO A 465 4.91 8.88 1.48
CA PRO A 465 3.69 9.52 0.98
C PRO A 465 2.50 9.39 1.93
N LEU A 466 2.40 8.29 2.70
CA LEU A 466 1.39 8.13 3.74
C LEU A 466 1.58 9.21 4.80
N VAL A 467 2.80 9.35 5.31
CA VAL A 467 3.15 10.31 6.37
C VAL A 467 3.01 11.76 5.89
N MET A 468 3.33 12.06 4.63
CA MET A 468 3.09 13.37 4.03
C MET A 468 1.60 13.73 3.98
N THR A 469 0.71 12.76 3.79
CA THR A 469 -0.75 12.98 3.85
C THR A 469 -1.17 13.46 5.24
N LEU A 470 -0.53 12.95 6.30
CA LEU A 470 -0.81 13.39 7.67
C LEU A 470 -0.42 14.86 7.85
N ALA A 471 0.80 15.26 7.43
CA ALA A 471 1.26 16.64 7.53
C ALA A 471 0.41 17.63 6.71
N ALA A 472 0.14 17.31 5.45
CA ALA A 472 -0.62 18.17 4.55
C ALA A 472 -2.07 18.40 5.02
N SER A 473 -2.61 17.48 5.83
CA SER A 473 -3.99 17.58 6.29
C SER A 473 -4.24 18.73 7.28
N GLY A 474 -3.23 19.13 8.06
CA GLY A 474 -3.37 20.02 9.21
C GLY A 474 -4.31 19.49 10.31
N ARG A 475 -4.72 18.22 10.24
CA ARG A 475 -5.81 17.63 11.04
C ARG A 475 -5.37 16.50 11.97
N LEU A 476 -4.08 16.17 11.99
CA LEU A 476 -3.50 15.30 13.01
C LEU A 476 -3.48 16.06 14.34
N GLN A 477 -4.11 15.50 15.36
CA GLN A 477 -4.35 16.21 16.62
C GLN A 477 -3.23 16.02 17.65
N ASN A 478 -2.38 15.02 17.45
CA ASN A 478 -1.28 14.65 18.35
C ASN A 478 0.08 14.52 17.60
N PRO A 479 0.49 15.54 16.81
CA PRO A 479 1.68 15.47 15.96
C PRO A 479 2.99 15.20 16.72
N GLU A 480 3.06 15.56 18.01
CA GLU A 480 4.20 15.29 18.87
C GLU A 480 4.49 13.81 19.10
N ASN A 481 3.46 12.95 18.99
CA ASN A 481 3.61 11.49 19.14
C ASN A 481 4.02 10.80 17.82
N LEU A 482 4.04 11.55 16.70
CA LEU A 482 4.19 10.96 15.38
C LEU A 482 5.53 10.21 15.22
N ALA A 483 6.62 10.71 15.80
CA ALA A 483 7.92 10.04 15.71
C ALA A 483 7.90 8.67 16.42
N GLU A 484 7.22 8.57 17.57
CA GLU A 484 7.07 7.31 18.31
C GLU A 484 6.20 6.32 17.56
N ASN A 485 5.07 6.78 17.03
CA ASN A 485 4.12 5.94 16.34
C ASN A 485 4.68 5.40 15.01
N LEU A 486 5.50 6.19 14.32
CA LEU A 486 6.15 5.77 13.08
C LEU A 486 7.35 4.85 13.31
N ALA A 487 7.97 4.86 14.48
CA ALA A 487 9.11 3.99 14.79
C ALA A 487 8.75 2.50 14.74
N THR A 488 7.48 2.14 14.98
CA THR A 488 7.02 0.74 15.02
C THR A 488 6.35 0.26 13.73
N THR A 489 6.32 1.10 12.69
CA THR A 489 5.70 0.79 11.38
C THR A 489 6.47 -0.24 10.53
N ASP A 490 7.54 -0.81 11.08
CA ASP A 490 8.19 -2.02 10.57
C ASP A 490 7.31 -3.26 10.83
N LYS A 491 6.47 -3.19 11.87
CA LYS A 491 5.44 -4.19 12.14
C LYS A 491 4.25 -3.96 11.22
N ILE A 492 3.78 -5.04 10.61
CA ILE A 492 2.66 -4.99 9.67
C ILE A 492 1.39 -4.40 10.27
N GLY A 493 1.09 -4.68 11.55
CA GLY A 493 -0.04 -4.08 12.27
C GLY A 493 -0.04 -2.56 12.20
N ASP A 494 1.07 -1.96 12.65
CA ASP A 494 1.21 -0.51 12.79
C ASP A 494 1.28 0.17 11.41
N ALA A 495 1.89 -0.47 10.42
CA ALA A 495 1.86 -0.03 9.02
C ALA A 495 0.43 0.01 8.46
N ARG A 496 -0.44 -0.95 8.81
CA ARG A 496 -1.85 -0.93 8.40
C ARG A 496 -2.66 0.16 9.11
N VAL A 497 -2.33 0.47 10.37
CA VAL A 497 -2.93 1.64 11.06
C VAL A 497 -2.56 2.93 10.33
N LEU A 498 -1.28 3.13 9.99
CA LEU A 498 -0.82 4.30 9.24
C LEU A 498 -1.56 4.42 7.89
N GLN A 499 -1.69 3.32 7.14
CA GLN A 499 -2.44 3.30 5.87
C GLN A 499 -3.90 3.72 6.08
N GLN A 500 -4.56 3.23 7.12
CA GLN A 500 -5.94 3.58 7.43
C GLN A 500 -6.09 5.06 7.82
N VAL A 501 -5.21 5.59 8.67
CA VAL A 501 -5.22 7.00 9.08
C VAL A 501 -5.00 7.92 7.88
N ALA A 502 -4.00 7.63 7.05
CA ALA A 502 -3.74 8.40 5.84
C ALA A 502 -4.93 8.33 4.85
N HIS A 503 -5.56 7.16 4.68
CA HIS A 503 -6.76 7.01 3.87
C HIS A 503 -7.94 7.86 4.38
N ILE A 504 -8.19 7.85 5.69
CA ILE A 504 -9.23 8.67 6.32
C ILE A 504 -8.96 10.15 6.03
N MET A 505 -7.73 10.61 6.28
CA MET A 505 -7.37 12.02 6.05
C MET A 505 -7.48 12.41 4.58
N LYS A 506 -7.18 11.51 3.63
CA LYS A 506 -7.31 11.78 2.20
C LYS A 506 -8.77 11.86 1.73
N THR A 507 -9.63 10.98 2.26
CA THR A 507 -11.02 10.82 1.78
C THR A 507 -12.06 11.62 2.57
N ASP A 508 -11.70 12.08 3.75
CA ASP A 508 -12.55 12.83 4.65
C ASP A 508 -11.92 14.19 4.97
N PRO A 509 -12.35 15.28 4.33
CA PRO A 509 -11.72 16.59 4.54
C PRO A 509 -11.99 17.18 5.93
N THR A 510 -13.02 16.72 6.66
CA THR A 510 -13.38 17.26 7.98
C THR A 510 -12.88 16.40 9.14
N ALA A 511 -12.30 15.22 8.85
CA ALA A 511 -11.77 14.32 9.85
C ALA A 511 -10.63 14.94 10.67
N ARG A 512 -10.79 15.02 11.98
CA ARG A 512 -9.74 15.21 12.98
C ARG A 512 -9.35 13.84 13.53
N VAL A 513 -8.06 13.51 13.50
CA VAL A 513 -7.57 12.18 13.85
C VAL A 513 -6.52 12.27 14.95
N TRP A 514 -6.67 11.41 15.96
CA TRP A 514 -5.62 11.05 16.92
C TRP A 514 -5.09 9.68 16.51
N TYR A 515 -3.82 9.59 16.14
CA TYR A 515 -3.17 8.35 15.70
C TYR A 515 -2.36 7.77 16.86
N ASP A 516 -2.60 6.50 17.22
CA ASP A 516 -1.95 5.75 18.32
C ASP A 516 -1.54 6.65 19.49
N GLY A 517 -2.53 7.37 20.01
CA GLY A 517 -2.30 8.51 20.85
C GLY A 517 -3.49 8.81 21.74
N LYS A 518 -3.23 9.70 22.70
CA LYS A 518 -4.19 10.03 23.74
C LYS A 518 -5.23 11.02 23.20
N TYR A 519 -6.50 10.63 23.29
CA TYR A 519 -7.63 11.54 23.22
C TYR A 519 -7.99 11.98 24.64
N GLU A 520 -7.98 13.28 24.91
CA GLU A 520 -8.51 13.86 26.15
C GLU A 520 -9.95 14.31 25.92
N SER A 521 -10.87 13.78 26.72
CA SER A 521 -12.24 14.29 26.75
C SER A 521 -12.31 15.63 27.50
N ASP A 522 -13.43 16.35 27.34
CA ASP A 522 -13.69 17.62 28.02
C ASP A 522 -13.58 17.52 29.56
N ASP A 523 -13.85 16.33 30.12
CA ASP A 523 -13.74 16.05 31.56
C ASP A 523 -12.30 15.75 32.04
N GLY A 524 -11.30 15.85 31.16
CA GLY A 524 -9.88 15.58 31.46
C GLY A 524 -9.49 14.09 31.43
N GLU A 525 -10.45 13.18 31.25
CA GLU A 525 -10.19 11.75 31.11
C GLU A 525 -9.48 11.42 29.80
N ALA A 526 -8.57 10.44 29.87
CA ALA A 526 -7.66 10.06 28.80
C ALA A 526 -8.01 8.70 28.20
N TYR A 527 -8.11 8.64 26.88
CA TYR A 527 -8.50 7.43 26.16
C TYR A 527 -7.50 7.12 25.04
N THR A 528 -7.19 5.85 24.84
CA THR A 528 -6.29 5.39 23.78
C THR A 528 -6.95 4.32 22.93
N SER A 529 -6.68 4.39 21.63
CA SER A 529 -7.01 3.40 20.62
C SER A 529 -6.05 3.58 19.43
N ASP A 530 -5.98 2.60 18.52
CA ASP A 530 -5.08 2.70 17.35
C ASP A 530 -5.36 3.97 16.54
N TYR A 531 -6.65 4.37 16.44
CA TYR A 531 -7.00 5.74 16.08
C TYR A 531 -8.36 6.16 16.62
N THR A 532 -8.46 7.45 16.97
CA THR A 532 -9.72 8.14 17.29
C THR A 532 -10.02 9.16 16.20
N LEU A 533 -11.26 9.19 15.73
CA LEU A 533 -11.74 10.04 14.64
C LEU A 533 -12.96 10.84 15.09
N ILE A 534 -12.91 12.15 14.86
CA ILE A 534 -14.09 13.03 14.86
C ILE A 534 -14.22 13.62 13.45
N SER A 535 -15.36 13.43 12.80
CA SER A 535 -15.62 13.94 11.44
C SER A 535 -17.04 14.47 11.32
N THR A 536 -17.21 15.51 10.51
CA THR A 536 -18.53 16.06 10.19
C THR A 536 -18.83 15.79 8.72
N ARG A 537 -19.68 14.80 8.43
CA ARG A 537 -20.13 14.49 7.07
C ARG A 537 -21.63 14.76 6.94
N GLY A 538 -22.01 15.52 5.91
CA GLY A 538 -23.42 15.83 5.65
C GLY A 538 -24.13 16.56 6.81
N GLY A 539 -23.39 17.36 7.59
CA GLY A 539 -23.91 18.08 8.75
C GLY A 539 -24.06 17.25 10.03
N GLN A 540 -23.71 15.95 10.00
CA GLN A 540 -23.70 15.10 11.19
C GLN A 540 -22.28 14.83 11.66
N GLU A 541 -22.06 15.05 12.96
CA GLU A 541 -20.81 14.67 13.61
C GLU A 541 -20.79 13.16 13.85
N THR A 542 -19.68 12.54 13.51
CA THR A 542 -19.38 11.13 13.73
C THR A 542 -18.15 11.02 14.59
N ARG A 543 -18.26 10.28 15.69
CA ARG A 543 -17.18 10.03 16.66
C ARG A 543 -16.89 8.53 16.68
N ARG A 544 -15.66 8.14 16.40
CA ARG A 544 -15.23 6.73 16.31
C ARG A 544 -13.92 6.51 17.05
N ALA A 545 -13.84 5.40 17.79
CA ALA A 545 -12.59 4.88 18.33
C ALA A 545 -12.39 3.48 17.75
N ALA A 546 -11.21 3.23 17.20
CA ALA A 546 -10.95 2.02 16.42
C ALA A 546 -9.77 1.24 16.96
N GLN A 547 -9.94 -0.08 16.99
CA GLN A 547 -8.86 -1.05 17.20
C GLN A 547 -8.68 -1.83 15.91
N VAL A 548 -7.48 -1.77 15.37
CA VAL A 548 -7.05 -2.37 14.12
C VAL A 548 -6.26 -3.63 14.45
N LYS A 549 -6.66 -4.75 13.88
CA LYS A 549 -5.96 -6.03 14.04
C LYS A 549 -5.64 -6.63 12.69
N THR A 550 -4.43 -7.16 12.59
CA THR A 550 -3.96 -7.84 11.39
C THR A 550 -4.08 -9.35 11.59
N VAL A 551 -4.65 -10.03 10.59
CA VAL A 551 -4.93 -11.47 10.61
C VAL A 551 -4.22 -12.14 9.46
N GLU A 552 -3.25 -12.97 9.80
CA GLU A 552 -2.38 -13.71 8.87
C GLU A 552 -2.80 -15.18 8.74
N SER A 553 -3.76 -15.60 9.55
CA SER A 553 -4.33 -16.94 9.51
C SER A 553 -5.73 -16.91 10.11
N TRP A 554 -6.66 -17.65 9.52
CA TRP A 554 -8.01 -17.80 10.07
C TRP A 554 -8.05 -18.33 11.50
N LYS A 555 -7.03 -19.07 11.95
CA LYS A 555 -6.90 -19.52 13.34
C LYS A 555 -6.82 -18.36 14.34
N ARG A 556 -6.30 -17.19 13.91
CA ARG A 556 -6.12 -16.01 14.77
C ARG A 556 -7.31 -15.05 14.74
N LEU A 557 -8.21 -15.16 13.76
CA LEU A 557 -9.30 -14.20 13.53
C LEU A 557 -10.08 -13.89 14.82
N TRP A 558 -10.62 -14.93 15.46
CA TRP A 558 -11.52 -14.76 16.59
C TRP A 558 -10.82 -14.28 17.86
N THR A 559 -9.57 -14.68 18.07
CA THR A 559 -8.74 -14.13 19.15
C THR A 559 -8.52 -12.64 18.92
N ARG A 560 -8.13 -12.23 17.70
CA ARG A 560 -7.94 -10.81 17.36
C ARG A 560 -9.20 -9.97 17.48
N VAL A 561 -10.35 -10.51 17.08
CA VAL A 561 -11.66 -9.86 17.31
C VAL A 561 -11.91 -9.68 18.82
N GLY A 562 -11.64 -10.71 19.62
CA GLY A 562 -11.73 -10.64 21.08
C GLY A 562 -10.81 -9.57 21.67
N ASP A 563 -9.54 -9.54 21.26
CA ASP A 563 -8.57 -8.52 21.71
C ASP A 563 -9.07 -7.11 21.41
N ALA A 564 -9.53 -6.85 20.18
CA ALA A 564 -10.08 -5.55 19.80
C ALA A 564 -11.31 -5.17 20.64
N VAL A 565 -12.20 -6.12 20.89
CA VAL A 565 -13.38 -5.91 21.75
C VAL A 565 -12.95 -5.59 23.18
N GLU A 566 -12.05 -6.37 23.76
CA GLU A 566 -11.56 -6.15 25.12
C GLU A 566 -10.87 -4.79 25.25
N GLN A 567 -10.03 -4.41 24.29
CA GLN A 567 -9.34 -3.12 24.26
C GLN A 567 -10.30 -1.95 24.06
N LEU A 568 -11.28 -2.03 23.16
CA LEU A 568 -12.26 -0.94 23.00
C LEU A 568 -13.11 -0.71 24.26
N ASN A 569 -13.18 -1.70 25.16
CA ASN A 569 -13.98 -1.64 26.37
C ASN A 569 -13.15 -1.48 27.66
N GLY A 570 -11.82 -1.36 27.58
CA GLY A 570 -10.97 -1.32 28.78
C GLY A 570 -10.97 -2.61 29.59
N GLU A 571 -11.32 -3.73 28.98
CA GLU A 571 -11.42 -5.05 29.61
C GLU A 571 -10.17 -5.92 29.38
N HIS A 572 -9.26 -5.46 28.53
CA HIS A 572 -8.07 -6.19 28.10
C HIS A 572 -7.10 -6.39 29.25
N LYS A 573 -6.74 -7.65 29.50
CA LYS A 573 -5.76 -8.01 30.52
C LYS A 573 -4.37 -7.95 29.88
N MET A 574 -3.58 -6.97 30.25
CA MET A 574 -2.17 -6.95 29.90
C MET A 574 -1.39 -7.94 30.76
N ASP A 575 -0.42 -8.64 30.17
CA ASP A 575 0.54 -9.44 30.93
C ASP A 575 1.33 -8.56 31.91
N THR A 576 1.69 -9.11 33.07
CA THR A 576 2.27 -8.38 34.21
C THR A 576 3.57 -7.64 33.87
N ALA A 577 4.35 -8.14 32.91
CA ALA A 577 5.58 -7.49 32.43
C ALA A 577 5.30 -6.26 31.55
N ARG A 578 4.28 -6.35 30.68
CA ARG A 578 3.83 -5.25 29.82
C ARG A 578 3.09 -4.18 30.62
N GLN A 579 2.32 -4.61 31.62
CA GLN A 579 1.69 -3.73 32.62
C GLN A 579 2.72 -2.87 33.37
N ARG A 580 3.88 -3.42 33.74
CA ARG A 580 4.96 -2.66 34.39
C ARG A 580 5.60 -1.64 33.43
N GLN A 581 5.90 -2.02 32.20
CA GLN A 581 6.44 -1.09 31.19
C GLN A 581 5.46 0.03 30.81
N GLU A 582 4.17 -0.25 30.72
CA GLU A 582 3.16 0.76 30.39
C GLU A 582 2.79 1.65 31.59
N GLN A 583 2.88 1.13 32.82
CA GLN A 583 2.81 1.92 34.06
C GLN A 583 4.01 2.87 34.20
N GLU A 584 5.23 2.43 33.87
CA GLU A 584 6.41 3.29 33.81
C GLU A 584 6.26 4.41 32.76
N LYS A 585 5.52 4.15 31.67
CA LYS A 585 5.21 5.12 30.61
C LYS A 585 3.93 5.93 30.82
N LYS A 586 3.20 5.73 31.94
CA LYS A 586 1.88 6.36 32.23
C LYS A 586 0.88 6.27 31.06
N ARG A 587 0.88 5.19 30.28
CA ARG A 587 -0.06 5.05 29.16
C ARG A 587 -1.49 4.83 29.69
N PRO A 588 -2.50 5.58 29.22
CA PRO A 588 -3.89 5.32 29.58
C PRO A 588 -4.32 3.92 29.15
N PRO A 589 -5.28 3.30 29.85
CA PRO A 589 -5.84 2.03 29.39
C PRO A 589 -6.47 2.20 28.01
N GLU A 590 -6.18 1.25 27.12
CA GLU A 590 -6.87 1.17 25.83
C GLU A 590 -8.36 1.03 26.11
N LYS A 591 -9.15 2.01 25.66
CA LYS A 591 -10.58 2.15 25.91
C LYS A 591 -11.16 3.22 24.99
N ALA A 592 -12.31 2.94 24.38
CA ALA A 592 -13.03 3.96 23.61
C ALA A 592 -13.63 5.04 24.55
N PRO A 593 -13.56 6.33 24.18
CA PRO A 593 -14.24 7.38 24.94
C PRO A 593 -15.77 7.17 24.97
N PRO A 594 -16.47 7.58 26.05
CA PRO A 594 -17.92 7.55 26.10
C PRO A 594 -18.55 8.29 24.91
N GLY A 595 -19.62 7.72 24.34
CA GLY A 595 -20.32 8.29 23.18
C GLY A 595 -19.64 8.08 21.82
N PHE A 596 -18.47 7.44 21.76
CA PHE A 596 -17.82 7.07 20.50
C PHE A 596 -18.33 5.70 20.02
N GLU A 597 -18.54 5.58 18.71
CA GLU A 597 -18.77 4.29 18.06
C GLU A 597 -17.48 3.45 18.13
N ARG A 598 -17.56 2.25 18.72
CA ARG A 598 -16.43 1.30 18.83
C ARG A 598 -16.32 0.50 17.54
N VAL A 599 -15.16 0.59 16.89
CA VAL A 599 -14.90 -0.04 15.60
C VAL A 599 -13.79 -1.08 15.73
N ALA A 600 -14.10 -2.36 15.54
CA ALA A 600 -13.07 -3.37 15.32
C ALA A 600 -12.77 -3.46 13.82
N GLN A 601 -11.57 -3.08 13.40
CA GLN A 601 -11.09 -3.24 12.04
C GLN A 601 -10.14 -4.43 11.95
N ILE A 602 -10.44 -5.37 11.06
CA ILE A 602 -9.65 -6.57 10.81
C ILE A 602 -9.04 -6.47 9.41
N ASN A 603 -7.73 -6.32 9.32
CA ASN A 603 -7.01 -6.37 8.06
C ASN A 603 -6.57 -7.81 7.81
N LEU A 604 -7.10 -8.43 6.76
CA LEU A 604 -6.67 -9.75 6.33
C LEU A 604 -5.38 -9.62 5.54
N GLU A 605 -4.38 -10.41 5.88
CA GLU A 605 -3.18 -10.56 5.06
C GLU A 605 -3.32 -11.74 4.12
N GLN A 606 -2.58 -11.72 3.02
CA GLN A 606 -2.71 -12.72 1.96
C GLN A 606 -2.42 -14.17 2.44
N SER A 607 -1.68 -14.34 3.54
CA SER A 607 -1.47 -15.62 4.21
C SER A 607 -2.75 -16.29 4.75
N VAL A 608 -3.89 -15.59 4.81
CA VAL A 608 -5.21 -16.23 5.07
C VAL A 608 -5.72 -17.06 3.89
N GLY A 609 -5.00 -17.06 2.76
CA GLY A 609 -5.35 -17.75 1.53
C GLY A 609 -6.58 -17.15 0.87
N ARG A 610 -7.47 -18.00 0.35
CA ARG A 610 -8.68 -17.60 -0.41
C ARG A 610 -9.55 -16.55 0.29
N GLY A 611 -9.53 -16.54 1.62
CA GLY A 611 -10.18 -15.55 2.47
C GLY A 611 -9.84 -14.09 2.17
N TYR A 612 -8.62 -13.86 1.71
CA TYR A 612 -8.13 -12.53 1.34
C TYR A 612 -8.91 -11.94 0.16
N HIS A 613 -9.60 -12.76 -0.64
CA HIS A 613 -10.34 -12.34 -1.82
C HIS A 613 -11.86 -12.51 -1.71
N TYR A 614 -12.36 -12.89 -0.55
CA TYR A 614 -13.79 -13.00 -0.33
C TYR A 614 -14.47 -11.64 -0.52
N SER A 615 -15.52 -11.63 -1.31
CA SER A 615 -16.51 -10.56 -1.34
C SER A 615 -17.18 -10.41 0.03
N ARG A 616 -17.88 -9.30 0.24
CA ARG A 616 -18.70 -9.09 1.45
C ARG A 616 -19.61 -10.28 1.75
N THR A 617 -20.29 -10.82 0.74
CA THR A 617 -21.23 -11.94 0.89
C THR A 617 -20.52 -13.22 1.30
N GLU A 618 -19.35 -13.51 0.71
CA GLU A 618 -18.54 -14.68 1.07
C GLU A 618 -17.95 -14.55 2.49
N LEU A 619 -17.50 -13.34 2.86
CA LEU A 619 -17.07 -13.05 4.24
C LEU A 619 -18.21 -13.25 5.22
N GLU A 620 -19.41 -12.76 4.93
CA GLU A 620 -20.58 -12.96 5.77
C GLU A 620 -20.91 -14.45 5.93
N GLN A 621 -20.94 -15.22 4.83
CA GLN A 621 -21.17 -16.66 4.88
C GLN A 621 -20.10 -17.39 5.71
N PHE A 622 -18.83 -17.00 5.56
CA PHE A 622 -17.72 -17.53 6.34
C PHE A 622 -17.89 -17.26 7.83
N LEU A 623 -18.15 -16.01 8.22
CA LEU A 623 -18.32 -15.59 9.63
C LEU A 623 -19.54 -16.23 10.28
N ARG A 624 -20.61 -16.46 9.50
CA ARG A 624 -21.86 -17.10 9.93
C ARG A 624 -21.78 -18.62 9.99
N SER A 625 -20.69 -19.23 9.52
CA SER A 625 -20.53 -20.69 9.53
C SER A 625 -20.85 -21.27 10.90
N LYS A 626 -21.55 -22.41 10.92
CA LYS A 626 -21.90 -23.13 12.15
C LYS A 626 -20.66 -23.50 12.96
N ASN A 627 -19.54 -23.73 12.28
CA ASN A 627 -18.25 -24.04 12.90
C ASN A 627 -17.72 -22.91 13.80
N TYR A 628 -18.20 -21.68 13.63
CA TYR A 628 -17.78 -20.51 14.41
C TYR A 628 -18.85 -20.00 15.39
N ALA A 629 -19.90 -20.79 15.67
CA ALA A 629 -20.98 -20.36 16.56
C ALA A 629 -20.50 -19.94 17.95
N GLN A 630 -19.59 -20.71 18.56
CA GLN A 630 -18.99 -20.35 19.84
C GLN A 630 -18.06 -19.14 19.70
N ALA A 631 -17.26 -19.09 18.64
CA ALA A 631 -16.27 -18.04 18.43
C ALA A 631 -16.89 -16.64 18.26
N ARG A 632 -18.13 -16.54 17.75
CA ARG A 632 -18.88 -15.28 17.67
C ARG A 632 -19.18 -14.63 19.03
N HIS A 633 -19.07 -15.37 20.15
CA HIS A 633 -19.14 -14.75 21.48
C HIS A 633 -17.97 -13.80 21.75
N LYS A 634 -16.88 -13.85 20.97
CA LYS A 634 -15.77 -12.89 21.06
C LYS A 634 -16.16 -11.45 20.69
N PHE A 635 -17.34 -11.25 20.10
CA PHE A 635 -17.91 -9.91 19.92
C PHE A 635 -18.57 -9.35 21.19
N CYS A 636 -18.79 -10.19 22.21
CA CYS A 636 -19.47 -9.79 23.43
C CYS A 636 -18.48 -9.35 24.50
N LYS A 637 -18.86 -8.35 25.29
CA LYS A 637 -18.21 -8.02 26.56
C LYS A 637 -18.39 -9.15 27.57
N LYS A 638 -17.66 -9.08 28.69
CA LYS A 638 -17.81 -10.04 29.81
C LYS A 638 -19.24 -10.14 30.37
N ASN A 639 -20.02 -9.06 30.31
CA ASN A 639 -21.42 -9.04 30.77
C ASN A 639 -22.44 -9.57 29.71
N GLY A 640 -21.97 -10.04 28.55
CA GLY A 640 -22.79 -10.58 27.46
C GLY A 640 -23.44 -9.53 26.55
N GLU A 641 -23.16 -8.24 26.75
CA GLU A 641 -23.54 -7.18 25.81
C GLU A 641 -22.63 -7.15 24.60
N LEU A 642 -23.10 -6.57 23.51
CA LEU A 642 -22.29 -6.31 22.33
C LEU A 642 -21.15 -5.34 22.67
N GLY A 643 -19.91 -5.75 22.37
CA GLY A 643 -18.71 -4.99 22.70
C GLY A 643 -18.27 -3.99 21.63
N ILE A 644 -18.82 -4.08 20.42
CA ILE A 644 -18.53 -3.16 19.31
C ILE A 644 -19.80 -2.80 18.53
N GLU A 645 -19.87 -1.59 18.01
CA GLU A 645 -20.96 -1.15 17.13
C GLU A 645 -20.68 -1.50 15.66
N ARG A 646 -19.40 -1.60 15.27
CA ARG A 646 -19.01 -1.83 13.88
C ARG A 646 -17.86 -2.81 13.75
N LEU A 647 -18.06 -3.81 12.89
CA LEU A 647 -16.99 -4.64 12.35
C LEU A 647 -16.61 -4.11 10.96
N VAL A 648 -15.31 -3.89 10.74
CA VAL A 648 -14.73 -3.61 9.43
C VAL A 648 -13.76 -4.74 9.08
N ILE A 649 -13.85 -5.31 7.89
CA ILE A 649 -12.86 -6.25 7.35
C ILE A 649 -12.28 -5.65 6.09
N VAL A 650 -10.96 -5.49 6.05
CA VAL A 650 -10.21 -5.04 4.87
C VAL A 650 -9.48 -6.23 4.27
N ASN A 651 -9.66 -6.45 2.98
CA ASN A 651 -8.97 -7.49 2.22
C ASN A 651 -8.68 -7.01 0.79
N ALA A 652 -8.20 -7.88 -0.10
CA ALA A 652 -7.88 -7.49 -1.48
C ALA A 652 -9.06 -6.96 -2.28
N THR A 653 -10.30 -7.28 -1.91
CA THR A 653 -11.51 -6.80 -2.61
C THR A 653 -12.04 -5.47 -2.06
N GLY A 654 -11.39 -4.93 -1.04
CA GLY A 654 -11.71 -3.63 -0.44
C GLY A 654 -12.12 -3.72 1.03
N THR A 655 -12.86 -2.71 1.46
CA THR A 655 -13.30 -2.52 2.85
C THR A 655 -14.77 -2.90 3.00
N HIS A 656 -15.04 -3.89 3.83
CA HIS A 656 -16.38 -4.43 4.10
C HIS A 656 -16.80 -4.09 5.52
N GLN A 657 -18.03 -3.62 5.71
CA GLN A 657 -18.48 -3.13 7.02
C GLN A 657 -19.84 -3.69 7.44
N TRP A 658 -19.97 -4.09 8.70
CA TRP A 658 -21.22 -4.51 9.33
C TRP A 658 -21.50 -3.64 10.56
N THR A 659 -22.61 -2.92 10.52
CA THR A 659 -23.14 -2.09 11.64
C THR A 659 -24.31 -2.77 12.35
N ASP A 660 -24.93 -3.77 11.70
CA ASP A 660 -25.87 -4.69 12.34
C ASP A 660 -25.25 -6.08 12.41
N LEU A 661 -24.63 -6.38 13.54
CA LEU A 661 -23.94 -7.65 13.77
C LEU A 661 -24.90 -8.83 14.01
N SER A 662 -26.21 -8.58 14.16
CA SER A 662 -27.19 -9.67 14.22
C SER A 662 -27.25 -10.46 12.90
N THR A 663 -26.96 -9.81 11.77
CA THR A 663 -26.81 -10.44 10.45
C THR A 663 -25.74 -11.53 10.44
N LEU A 664 -24.70 -11.39 11.28
CA LEU A 664 -23.62 -12.37 11.43
C LEU A 664 -23.96 -13.50 12.42
N GLY A 665 -25.15 -13.51 13.02
CA GLY A 665 -25.54 -14.48 14.04
C GLY A 665 -24.76 -14.32 15.35
N VAL A 666 -24.44 -13.06 15.70
CA VAL A 666 -23.76 -12.72 16.96
C VAL A 666 -24.75 -12.85 18.13
N PRO A 667 -24.42 -13.62 19.18
CA PRO A 667 -25.37 -13.96 20.25
C PRO A 667 -25.43 -12.93 21.39
N CYS A 668 -24.83 -11.74 21.23
CA CYS A 668 -24.78 -10.73 22.28
C CYS A 668 -26.10 -9.96 22.40
N ARG A 669 -26.42 -9.50 23.62
CA ARG A 669 -27.52 -8.55 23.83
C ARG A 669 -27.10 -7.16 23.32
N LYS A 670 -28.06 -6.37 22.84
CA LYS A 670 -27.80 -4.94 22.56
C LYS A 670 -27.44 -4.26 23.88
N ALA A 671 -26.47 -3.36 23.86
CA ALA A 671 -26.17 -2.53 25.03
C ALA A 671 -27.41 -1.68 25.37
N GLU A 672 -27.82 -1.68 26.63
CA GLU A 672 -28.80 -0.70 27.12
C GLU A 672 -28.13 0.67 27.08
N ARG A 673 -28.78 1.64 26.39
CA ARG A 673 -28.25 2.98 26.19
C ARG A 673 -28.50 3.87 27.39
#